data_AF-A0A7Y7E842-F1
#
_entry.id   AF-A0A7Y7E842-F1
#
_cell.length_a   1.000
_cell.length_b   1.000
_cell.length_c   1.000
_cell.angle_alpha   90.00
_cell.angle_beta   90.00
_cell.angle_gamma   90.00
#
_symmetry.space_group_name_H-M   'P 1'
#
loop_
_entity.id
_entity.type
_entity.pdbx_description
1 polymer ?
#
loop_
_entity_poly.entity_id
_entity_poly.type
_entity_poly.pdbx_seq_one_letter_code
_entity_poly.pdbx_strand_id
1 'polypeptide(L)'
;MAQRGVVTRRSVLAGIAVATAACATGCSSGGGSGPSKPSEAPVTAVDPASRQSFTGAENPLLLQVMAHPDDDLFFMNPDAERIVQAGVPVVSVYVTAGESVGQNWIKGMPRSKPDKAAYSSARHQGLRQAYAEMLGADRFTPWKKSVLDLPGGVRAETNELVNGNRRARLIFLNIAMLSPGNTRLPHLWDAPYAVMQSLVATGSPCTSVSKYEHSTLVDVLASIMATYGPTVVHTMDPDPDYQVHDASHPKDNDYGSCSDHRDHTPTALFTWKALSQWVADTTRRKGHPPRFTTTSFRGYYNQRWPHNLPQQIVEEKHKLVADYGGDPGWQCGNAAGCGDYGQGGDKPLTNRKGWIRSTHYRHPGAMPVAVSDRAGRLEAFGVLGLQAVRWQETSAGSGRWGAPQNLGGGPLAPALAAVTDSAGRQLLFGMRFAKLEGQGRADSREIVVLEQHTAGGASRAWKGLGNPEHKAERGRRVGMPAAVATPDGRVYVFVRNAGKGVSCRMRAADGKWGKWQSLHGQEIQEGLTAVLDKDHRVHVFGIGRDTVHHWSQEAPDKPVSFMPLKGLPGPGGDPVAAGLGPDGAVTLVYRVPEAAEPVSYRLAASGDGTEEVSASGLHGFSGYGPLAAALLPQRGKDALMVLGRAMDGRMQLVDAESGGSPVQAGGSYLPVGTPSLSVDAAHQLCAVGMGMDATPWIWRPAAA
;
A
#
# COMPACT_ATOMS: atom_id res chain seq x y z
N MET A 1 -31.19 -66.10 4.23
CA MET A 1 -30.64 -65.92 5.60
C MET A 1 -30.35 -64.42 5.75
N ALA A 2 -31.11 -63.62 6.51
CA ALA A 2 -31.37 -63.63 7.96
C ALA A 2 -30.19 -63.01 8.76
N GLN A 3 -30.33 -62.02 9.65
CA GLN A 3 -31.37 -61.04 10.09
C GLN A 3 -30.60 -59.86 10.75
N ARG A 4 -31.04 -58.61 11.01
CA ARG A 4 -32.19 -57.69 10.77
C ARG A 4 -31.62 -56.26 11.02
N GLY A 5 -32.26 -55.09 10.85
CA GLY A 5 -33.61 -54.67 10.43
C GLY A 5 -33.70 -53.12 10.55
N VAL A 6 -34.61 -52.46 9.82
CA VAL A 6 -34.74 -50.98 9.70
C VAL A 6 -35.73 -50.41 10.74
N VAL A 7 -35.68 -49.09 11.09
CA VAL A 7 -36.84 -48.15 11.22
C VAL A 7 -36.42 -46.72 11.70
N THR A 8 -37.31 -45.73 11.49
CA THR A 8 -37.03 -44.29 11.28
C THR A 8 -37.61 -43.31 12.32
N ARG A 9 -37.07 -42.08 12.35
CA ARG A 9 -37.76 -40.75 12.55
C ARG A 9 -38.97 -40.64 13.52
N ARG A 10 -38.79 -39.86 14.62
CA ARG A 10 -39.53 -38.62 15.03
C ARG A 10 -39.18 -38.30 16.50
N SER A 11 -38.68 -37.11 16.86
CA SER A 11 -39.38 -35.81 17.04
C SER A 11 -40.26 -35.72 18.29
N VAL A 12 -39.84 -34.91 19.28
CA VAL A 12 -40.66 -34.03 20.14
C VAL A 12 -39.72 -33.04 20.87
N LEU A 13 -40.19 -31.82 21.19
CA LEU A 13 -39.45 -30.82 21.97
C LEU A 13 -39.97 -30.72 23.42
N ALA A 14 -39.06 -30.60 24.38
CA ALA A 14 -39.16 -29.81 25.62
C ALA A 14 -37.81 -29.88 26.37
N GLY A 15 -37.30 -28.84 27.03
CA GLY A 15 -37.75 -27.44 27.12
C GLY A 15 -36.99 -26.67 28.20
N ILE A 16 -37.22 -25.35 28.29
CA ILE A 16 -36.72 -24.42 29.31
C ILE A 16 -35.22 -24.07 29.19
N ALA A 17 -34.87 -22.85 29.62
CA ALA A 17 -33.57 -22.18 29.47
C ALA A 17 -33.30 -21.27 30.69
N VAL A 18 -32.33 -20.35 30.58
CA VAL A 18 -31.88 -19.37 31.61
C VAL A 18 -31.08 -20.04 32.75
N ALA A 19 -29.77 -19.89 32.93
CA ALA A 19 -28.78 -18.81 32.73
C ALA A 19 -28.60 -17.84 33.92
N THR A 20 -27.54 -18.04 34.69
CA THR A 20 -26.75 -17.06 35.47
C THR A 20 -25.39 -17.74 35.73
N ALA A 21 -24.25 -17.16 35.34
CA ALA A 21 -23.57 -15.96 35.83
C ALA A 21 -22.56 -16.28 36.96
N ALA A 22 -21.38 -15.66 36.88
CA ALA A 22 -20.17 -16.12 37.56
C ALA A 22 -20.13 -15.90 39.08
N CYS A 23 -19.37 -16.75 39.76
CA CYS A 23 -18.55 -16.34 40.90
C CYS A 23 -17.15 -16.94 40.76
N ALA A 24 -16.13 -16.13 41.01
CA ALA A 24 -14.74 -16.55 41.05
C ALA A 24 -14.26 -16.54 42.51
N THR A 25 -13.86 -17.69 43.02
CA THR A 25 -13.11 -17.81 44.27
C THR A 25 -11.94 -18.76 44.03
N GLY A 26 -10.72 -18.28 44.30
CA GLY A 26 -9.52 -19.09 44.15
C GLY A 26 -9.28 -19.97 45.37
N CYS A 27 -8.74 -21.17 45.15
CA CYS A 27 -8.05 -21.94 46.18
C CYS A 27 -6.66 -22.32 45.65
N SER A 28 -5.63 -22.03 46.45
CA SER A 28 -4.23 -22.27 46.11
C SER A 28 -3.71 -23.55 46.74
N SER A 29 -2.59 -24.06 46.21
CA SER A 29 -1.90 -25.32 46.53
C SER A 29 -2.47 -26.59 45.86
N GLY A 30 -1.63 -27.46 45.27
CA GLY A 30 -0.20 -27.31 45.03
C GLY A 30 0.47 -28.54 44.37
N GLY A 31 1.76 -28.42 44.04
CA GLY A 31 2.63 -29.55 43.66
C GLY A 31 2.48 -30.07 42.21
N GLY A 32 3.32 -29.57 41.29
CA GLY A 32 3.28 -30.02 39.89
C GLY A 32 4.31 -29.36 38.96
N SER A 33 5.55 -29.17 39.42
CA SER A 33 6.59 -28.42 38.68
C SER A 33 7.24 -29.22 37.55
N GLY A 34 6.48 -29.55 36.50
CA GLY A 34 7.04 -29.76 35.17
C GLY A 34 7.29 -28.41 34.49
N PRO A 35 8.23 -28.31 33.52
CA PRO A 35 8.38 -27.12 32.71
C PRO A 35 7.16 -27.00 31.78
N SER A 36 6.14 -26.26 32.22
CA SER A 36 5.04 -25.85 31.35
C SER A 36 5.64 -25.06 30.19
N LYS A 37 5.54 -25.60 28.96
CA LYS A 37 5.80 -24.80 27.76
C LYS A 37 4.98 -23.52 27.88
N PRO A 38 5.55 -22.32 27.71
CA PRO A 38 4.73 -21.13 27.62
C PRO A 38 3.75 -21.35 26.47
N SER A 39 2.44 -21.35 26.79
CA SER A 39 1.44 -21.18 25.74
C SER A 39 1.73 -19.82 25.12
N GLU A 40 2.01 -19.79 23.83
CA GLU A 40 2.24 -18.53 23.13
C GLU A 40 1.03 -17.63 23.37
N ALA A 41 1.28 -16.39 23.80
CA ALA A 41 0.22 -15.42 23.94
C ALA A 41 -0.36 -15.19 22.52
N PRO A 42 -1.69 -15.24 22.33
CA PRO A 42 -2.26 -15.03 21.01
C PRO A 42 -1.91 -13.62 20.54
N VAL A 43 -1.30 -13.53 19.35
CA VAL A 43 -0.87 -12.28 18.70
C VAL A 43 -1.94 -11.19 18.85
N THR A 44 -1.58 -10.09 19.53
CA THR A 44 -2.48 -8.96 19.73
C THR A 44 -2.85 -8.34 18.37
N ALA A 45 -4.10 -7.94 18.20
CA ALA A 45 -4.55 -7.12 17.08
C ALA A 45 -5.03 -5.75 17.56
N VAL A 46 -4.99 -4.75 16.67
CA VAL A 46 -5.59 -3.43 16.93
C VAL A 46 -7.09 -3.58 17.14
N ASP A 47 -7.60 -3.09 18.26
CA ASP A 47 -9.04 -2.95 18.52
C ASP A 47 -9.64 -1.86 17.60
N PRO A 48 -10.64 -2.18 16.75
CA PRO A 48 -11.31 -1.18 15.93
C PRO A 48 -12.05 -0.08 16.73
N ALA A 49 -12.32 -0.29 18.03
CA ALA A 49 -12.90 0.71 18.92
C ALA A 49 -11.85 1.60 19.63
N SER A 50 -10.55 1.26 19.54
CA SER A 50 -9.45 2.09 20.06
C SER A 50 -9.52 3.51 19.48
N ARG A 51 -9.40 4.53 20.34
CA ARG A 51 -9.43 5.96 20.01
C ARG A 51 -8.45 6.78 20.86
N GLN A 52 -7.42 6.13 21.38
CA GLN A 52 -6.36 6.72 22.19
C GLN A 52 -5.63 7.83 21.39
N SER A 53 -5.32 8.95 22.05
CA SER A 53 -4.62 10.08 21.44
C SER A 53 -3.20 9.72 21.02
N PHE A 54 -2.78 10.15 19.84
CA PHE A 54 -1.39 10.06 19.41
C PHE A 54 -0.51 11.10 20.12
N THR A 55 0.81 10.84 20.14
CA THR A 55 1.86 11.78 20.52
C THR A 55 2.00 12.95 19.54
N GLY A 56 2.91 13.89 19.83
CA GLY A 56 3.40 14.87 18.85
C GLY A 56 4.10 14.20 17.66
N ALA A 57 4.61 14.99 16.70
CA ALA A 57 5.43 14.45 15.62
C ALA A 57 6.71 13.79 16.17
N GLU A 58 7.18 12.74 15.49
CA GLU A 58 8.39 12.00 15.85
C GLU A 58 9.45 12.19 14.75
N ASN A 59 10.73 11.93 15.04
CA ASN A 59 11.78 12.07 14.03
C ASN A 59 11.52 11.11 12.86
N PRO A 60 11.60 11.57 11.59
CA PRO A 60 11.24 10.73 10.46
C PRO A 60 12.20 9.54 10.32
N LEU A 61 11.65 8.35 10.08
CA LEU A 61 12.41 7.14 9.77
C LEU A 61 11.59 6.23 8.84
N LEU A 62 12.24 5.77 7.77
CA LEU A 62 11.70 4.79 6.83
C LEU A 62 12.08 3.38 7.26
N LEU A 63 11.08 2.51 7.49
CA LEU A 63 11.27 1.07 7.63
C LEU A 63 10.79 0.36 6.36
N GLN A 64 11.65 -0.41 5.72
CA GLN A 64 11.30 -1.27 4.58
C GLN A 64 11.30 -2.74 5.02
N VAL A 65 10.27 -3.51 4.65
CA VAL A 65 10.20 -4.96 4.93
C VAL A 65 9.85 -5.72 3.66
N MET A 66 10.78 -6.53 3.17
CA MET A 66 10.67 -7.27 1.91
C MET A 66 11.28 -8.68 2.01
N ALA A 67 10.97 -9.53 1.02
CA ALA A 67 11.31 -10.94 1.06
C ALA A 67 12.77 -11.19 0.71
N HIS A 68 13.29 -10.54 -0.34
CA HIS A 68 14.61 -10.80 -0.90
C HIS A 68 15.50 -9.54 -0.94
N PRO A 69 16.83 -9.73 -0.92
CA PRO A 69 17.83 -8.68 -1.18
C PRO A 69 17.81 -8.06 -2.60
N ASP A 70 16.73 -7.42 -3.04
CA ASP A 70 16.60 -6.63 -4.30
C ASP A 70 15.19 -6.03 -4.50
N ASP A 71 14.18 -6.59 -3.85
CA ASP A 71 12.77 -6.18 -3.95
C ASP A 71 12.54 -4.67 -3.74
N ASP A 72 13.32 -4.02 -2.88
CA ASP A 72 13.27 -2.58 -2.62
C ASP A 72 13.73 -1.75 -3.84
N LEU A 73 14.86 -2.13 -4.45
CA LEU A 73 15.42 -1.44 -5.61
C LEU A 73 14.51 -1.58 -6.85
N PHE A 74 13.86 -2.72 -7.02
CA PHE A 74 12.91 -2.94 -8.11
C PHE A 74 11.52 -2.34 -7.85
N PHE A 75 10.95 -2.50 -6.65
CA PHE A 75 9.53 -2.25 -6.41
C PHE A 75 9.21 -1.08 -5.48
N MET A 76 10.15 -0.61 -4.65
CA MET A 76 9.93 0.50 -3.69
C MET A 76 10.59 1.82 -4.10
N ASN A 77 11.61 1.77 -4.96
CA ASN A 77 12.13 2.97 -5.65
C ASN A 77 11.18 3.39 -6.79
N PRO A 78 11.03 4.70 -7.09
CA PRO A 78 11.84 5.81 -6.56
C PRO A 78 11.41 6.30 -5.16
N ASP A 79 10.23 5.95 -4.65
CA ASP A 79 9.69 6.51 -3.39
C ASP A 79 10.63 6.33 -2.18
N ALA A 80 11.22 5.15 -2.00
CA ALA A 80 12.21 4.92 -0.93
C ALA A 80 13.48 5.77 -1.12
N GLU A 81 14.05 5.78 -2.33
CA GLU A 81 15.20 6.62 -2.68
C GLU A 81 14.93 8.12 -2.44
N ARG A 82 13.78 8.67 -2.84
CA ARG A 82 13.45 10.09 -2.61
C ARG A 82 13.36 10.44 -1.12
N ILE A 83 12.85 9.53 -0.30
CA ILE A 83 12.84 9.68 1.18
C ILE A 83 14.28 9.71 1.74
N VAL A 84 15.16 8.81 1.29
CA VAL A 84 16.57 8.78 1.72
C VAL A 84 17.35 10.01 1.22
N GLN A 85 17.12 10.44 -0.02
CA GLN A 85 17.73 11.63 -0.60
C GLN A 85 17.35 12.90 0.18
N ALA A 86 16.11 12.98 0.69
CA ALA A 86 15.63 14.05 1.56
C ALA A 86 16.26 14.07 2.97
N GLY A 87 17.10 13.08 3.32
CA GLY A 87 17.83 13.01 4.59
C GLY A 87 17.16 12.16 5.67
N VAL A 88 16.10 11.43 5.35
CA VAL A 88 15.44 10.51 6.30
C VAL A 88 16.25 9.22 6.45
N PRO A 89 16.60 8.80 7.68
CA PRO A 89 17.24 7.51 7.92
C PRO A 89 16.37 6.33 7.46
N VAL A 90 17.01 5.32 6.89
CA VAL A 90 16.35 4.09 6.41
C VAL A 90 16.81 2.85 7.15
N VAL A 91 15.87 1.96 7.45
CA VAL A 91 16.09 0.62 8.00
C VAL A 91 15.43 -0.40 7.07
N SER A 92 16.21 -1.32 6.50
CA SER A 92 15.72 -2.26 5.47
C SER A 92 15.86 -3.70 5.94
N VAL A 93 14.73 -4.38 6.16
CA VAL A 93 14.61 -5.72 6.75
C VAL A 93 14.33 -6.76 5.67
N TYR A 94 15.35 -7.56 5.35
CA TYR A 94 15.26 -8.65 4.38
C TYR A 94 14.92 -9.94 5.12
N VAL A 95 13.70 -10.46 4.88
CA VAL A 95 13.15 -11.59 5.63
C VAL A 95 13.84 -12.90 5.23
N THR A 96 14.03 -13.15 3.94
CA THR A 96 14.74 -14.36 3.46
C THR A 96 16.21 -14.08 3.14
N ALA A 97 17.02 -15.15 3.08
CA ALA A 97 18.43 -15.06 2.68
C ALA A 97 18.65 -14.78 1.18
N GLY A 98 17.58 -14.80 0.37
CA GLY A 98 17.67 -14.61 -1.09
C GLY A 98 18.46 -15.68 -1.83
N GLU A 99 18.73 -16.83 -1.21
CA GLU A 99 19.81 -17.72 -1.63
C GLU A 99 19.47 -18.61 -2.83
N SER A 100 18.19 -18.68 -3.23
CA SER A 100 17.72 -19.37 -4.43
C SER A 100 18.28 -20.80 -4.53
N VAL A 101 19.00 -21.11 -5.61
CA VAL A 101 19.76 -22.36 -5.82
C VAL A 101 21.25 -22.25 -5.44
N GLY A 102 21.76 -21.07 -5.09
CA GLY A 102 23.16 -20.82 -4.74
C GLY A 102 24.10 -20.56 -5.94
N GLN A 103 23.59 -20.22 -7.12
CA GLN A 103 24.41 -20.05 -8.33
C GLN A 103 24.57 -18.57 -8.71
N ASN A 104 25.68 -17.95 -8.32
CA ASN A 104 26.09 -16.64 -8.85
C ASN A 104 26.90 -16.86 -10.14
N TRP A 105 26.32 -16.63 -11.33
CA TRP A 105 26.97 -16.92 -12.61
C TRP A 105 26.38 -16.11 -13.78
N ILE A 106 27.25 -15.69 -14.71
CA ILE A 106 26.86 -15.09 -15.99
C ILE A 106 27.63 -15.71 -17.16
N LYS A 107 27.10 -15.57 -18.39
CA LYS A 107 27.78 -16.01 -19.62
C LYS A 107 29.17 -15.36 -19.69
N GLY A 108 30.20 -16.20 -19.79
CA GLY A 108 31.61 -15.78 -19.77
C GLY A 108 32.35 -16.21 -18.49
N MET A 109 31.66 -16.36 -17.36
CA MET A 109 32.27 -16.90 -16.14
C MET A 109 32.45 -18.43 -16.22
N PRO A 110 33.48 -19.00 -15.56
CA PRO A 110 33.51 -20.40 -15.20
C PRO A 110 32.29 -20.79 -14.34
N ARG A 111 31.73 -21.98 -14.54
CA ARG A 111 30.63 -22.49 -13.70
C ARG A 111 31.17 -23.10 -12.40
N SER A 112 30.90 -22.43 -11.29
CA SER A 112 31.12 -22.95 -9.93
C SER A 112 30.03 -23.97 -9.54
N LYS A 113 30.32 -24.82 -8.54
CA LYS A 113 29.27 -25.56 -7.82
C LYS A 113 28.35 -24.55 -7.10
N PRO A 114 27.04 -24.82 -6.95
CA PRO A 114 26.16 -23.90 -6.23
C PRO A 114 26.52 -23.83 -4.74
N ASP A 115 26.65 -22.61 -4.22
CA ASP A 115 26.87 -22.29 -2.81
C ASP A 115 25.87 -21.22 -2.37
N LYS A 116 24.94 -21.63 -1.51
CA LYS A 116 23.90 -20.78 -0.94
C LYS A 116 24.45 -19.71 0.02
N ALA A 117 25.43 -20.07 0.85
CA ALA A 117 25.99 -19.16 1.86
C ALA A 117 26.85 -18.08 1.20
N ALA A 118 27.61 -18.46 0.17
CA ALA A 118 28.37 -17.50 -0.64
C ALA A 118 27.43 -16.58 -1.43
N TYR A 119 26.43 -17.11 -2.15
CA TYR A 119 25.53 -16.27 -2.94
C TYR A 119 24.73 -15.29 -2.08
N SER A 120 24.21 -15.72 -0.92
CA SER A 120 23.54 -14.81 0.03
C SER A 120 24.47 -13.66 0.48
N SER A 121 25.74 -13.96 0.80
CA SER A 121 26.75 -12.96 1.16
C SER A 121 27.08 -11.99 0.01
N ALA A 122 27.15 -12.49 -1.24
CA ALA A 122 27.33 -11.65 -2.42
C ALA A 122 26.15 -10.69 -2.63
N ARG A 123 24.90 -11.16 -2.39
CA ARG A 123 23.71 -10.30 -2.41
C ARG A 123 23.73 -9.24 -1.30
N HIS A 124 24.18 -9.58 -0.09
CA HIS A 124 24.38 -8.59 0.99
C HIS A 124 25.43 -7.54 0.61
N GLN A 125 26.49 -7.92 -0.11
CA GLN A 125 27.50 -6.99 -0.64
C GLN A 125 26.94 -6.08 -1.74
N GLY A 126 26.11 -6.62 -2.63
CA GLY A 126 25.38 -5.83 -3.62
C GLY A 126 24.54 -4.72 -2.98
N LEU A 127 23.75 -5.04 -1.94
CA LEU A 127 22.96 -4.03 -1.24
C LEU A 127 23.83 -2.98 -0.54
N ARG A 128 24.98 -3.37 0.03
CA ARG A 128 25.95 -2.41 0.59
C ARG A 128 26.45 -1.41 -0.45
N GLN A 129 26.64 -1.85 -1.71
CA GLN A 129 27.03 -0.98 -2.82
C GLN A 129 25.89 -0.03 -3.23
N ALA A 130 24.70 -0.57 -3.52
CA ALA A 130 23.55 0.23 -3.93
C ALA A 130 23.12 1.27 -2.88
N TYR A 131 23.12 0.90 -1.59
CA TYR A 131 22.80 1.86 -0.53
C TYR A 131 23.93 2.87 -0.27
N ALA A 132 25.20 2.53 -0.50
CA ALA A 132 26.27 3.53 -0.43
C ALA A 132 26.09 4.61 -1.50
N GLU A 133 25.81 4.21 -2.75
CA GLU A 133 25.49 5.12 -3.85
C GLU A 133 24.24 5.96 -3.54
N MET A 134 23.14 5.36 -3.04
CA MET A 134 21.92 6.07 -2.62
C MET A 134 22.18 7.09 -1.50
N LEU A 135 23.10 6.80 -0.57
CA LEU A 135 23.54 7.75 0.46
C LEU A 135 24.49 8.83 -0.07
N GLY A 136 24.97 8.75 -1.31
CA GLY A 136 25.96 9.65 -1.90
C GLY A 136 27.40 9.41 -1.41
N ALA A 137 27.74 8.15 -1.10
CA ALA A 137 29.08 7.68 -0.75
C ALA A 137 29.64 6.78 -1.86
N ASP A 138 30.93 6.47 -1.83
CA ASP A 138 31.51 5.49 -2.76
C ASP A 138 30.91 4.09 -2.52
N ARG A 139 30.62 3.38 -3.61
CA ARG A 139 30.03 2.02 -3.62
C ARG A 139 30.79 0.98 -2.78
N PHE A 140 32.09 1.13 -2.57
CA PHE A 140 32.92 0.23 -1.75
C PHE A 140 33.25 0.80 -0.37
N THR A 141 32.61 1.90 0.05
CA THR A 141 32.72 2.46 1.41
C THR A 141 32.46 1.36 2.47
N PRO A 142 33.38 1.12 3.42
CA PRO A 142 33.20 0.07 4.42
C PRO A 142 32.00 0.29 5.33
N TRP A 143 31.14 -0.74 5.44
CA TRP A 143 29.98 -0.74 6.33
C TRP A 143 30.32 -1.35 7.70
N LYS A 144 29.75 -0.80 8.77
CA LYS A 144 29.83 -1.39 10.11
C LYS A 144 28.93 -2.63 10.18
N LYS A 145 29.53 -3.82 10.22
CA LYS A 145 28.83 -5.10 10.43
C LYS A 145 28.65 -5.38 11.93
N SER A 146 27.49 -5.90 12.33
CA SER A 146 27.18 -6.32 13.71
C SER A 146 26.09 -7.41 13.72
N VAL A 147 25.79 -7.94 14.91
CA VAL A 147 24.65 -8.84 15.15
C VAL A 147 23.60 -8.09 15.99
N LEU A 148 22.32 -8.27 15.67
CA LEU A 148 21.19 -7.80 16.46
C LEU A 148 20.48 -9.00 17.08
N ASP A 149 20.37 -8.99 18.41
CA ASP A 149 19.62 -9.97 19.17
C ASP A 149 18.13 -9.57 19.22
N LEU A 150 17.23 -10.54 19.03
CA LEU A 150 15.80 -10.35 18.79
C LEU A 150 14.95 -11.34 19.62
N PRO A 151 13.61 -11.14 19.73
CA PRO A 151 12.73 -12.07 20.43
C PRO A 151 12.84 -13.52 19.96
N GLY A 152 12.46 -14.47 20.84
CA GLY A 152 12.57 -15.90 20.59
C GLY A 152 14.02 -16.44 20.52
N GLY A 153 15.02 -15.63 20.85
CA GLY A 153 16.44 -15.99 20.69
C GLY A 153 16.94 -15.89 19.26
N VAL A 154 16.19 -15.20 18.38
CA VAL A 154 16.60 -14.91 17.00
C VAL A 154 17.80 -13.95 17.01
N ARG A 155 18.72 -14.16 16.07
CA ARG A 155 19.89 -13.31 15.85
C ARG A 155 20.01 -12.98 14.36
N ALA A 156 20.07 -11.69 14.05
CA ALA A 156 20.14 -11.18 12.66
C ALA A 156 21.48 -10.48 12.41
N GLU A 157 22.00 -10.57 11.18
CA GLU A 157 23.10 -9.69 10.77
C GLU A 157 22.56 -8.27 10.55
N THR A 158 23.31 -7.27 11.01
CA THR A 158 23.06 -5.86 10.70
C THR A 158 24.27 -5.24 10.02
N ASN A 159 24.04 -4.37 9.04
CA ASN A 159 25.07 -3.55 8.41
C ASN A 159 24.63 -2.09 8.49
N GLU A 160 25.48 -1.18 8.96
CA GLU A 160 25.19 0.25 9.05
C GLU A 160 26.23 1.10 8.29
N LEU A 161 25.73 2.12 7.57
CA LEU A 161 26.53 3.20 6.98
C LEU A 161 25.89 4.56 7.27
N VAL A 162 26.72 5.57 7.47
CA VAL A 162 26.35 6.96 7.69
C VAL A 162 27.21 7.82 6.78
N ASN A 163 26.59 8.74 6.04
CA ASN A 163 27.27 9.69 5.17
C ASN A 163 26.67 11.09 5.39
N GLY A 164 27.43 11.99 6.02
CA GLY A 164 26.92 13.29 6.46
C GLY A 164 25.71 13.12 7.39
N ASN A 165 24.56 13.67 6.99
CA ASN A 165 23.28 13.51 7.70
C ASN A 165 22.48 12.25 7.29
N ARG A 166 22.84 11.57 6.19
CA ARG A 166 22.12 10.40 5.71
C ARG A 166 22.61 9.12 6.40
N ARG A 167 21.72 8.16 6.61
CA ARG A 167 21.98 6.90 7.35
C ARG A 167 21.16 5.76 6.77
N ALA A 168 21.78 4.60 6.56
CA ALA A 168 21.09 3.36 6.25
C ALA A 168 21.52 2.24 7.21
N ARG A 169 20.56 1.37 7.58
CA ARG A 169 20.82 0.11 8.29
C ARG A 169 20.10 -1.05 7.60
N LEU A 170 20.87 -1.97 7.06
CA LEU A 170 20.36 -3.23 6.50
C LEU A 170 20.26 -4.27 7.63
N ILE A 171 19.15 -5.00 7.70
CA ILE A 171 18.89 -6.05 8.68
C ILE A 171 18.56 -7.34 7.92
N PHE A 172 19.38 -8.36 8.10
CA PHE A 172 19.24 -9.63 7.41
C PHE A 172 18.77 -10.71 8.39
N LEU A 173 17.46 -11.02 8.35
CA LEU A 173 16.86 -12.14 9.09
C LEU A 173 17.29 -13.48 8.50
N ASN A 174 17.65 -13.48 7.21
CA ASN A 174 18.24 -14.58 6.45
C ASN A 174 17.46 -15.91 6.54
N ILE A 175 16.12 -15.89 6.63
CA ILE A 175 15.33 -17.12 6.59
C ILE A 175 15.62 -17.87 5.28
N ALA A 176 16.07 -19.12 5.34
CA ALA A 176 16.44 -19.86 4.14
C ALA A 176 15.20 -20.10 3.25
N MET A 177 15.24 -19.69 1.98
CA MET A 177 14.14 -19.84 1.02
C MET A 177 13.70 -21.30 0.84
N LEU A 178 14.57 -22.26 1.20
CA LEU A 178 14.21 -23.65 1.44
C LEU A 178 14.88 -24.15 2.73
N SER A 179 14.09 -24.28 3.81
CA SER A 179 14.50 -24.85 5.09
C SER A 179 14.39 -26.40 5.09
N PRO A 180 14.99 -27.10 6.08
CA PRO A 180 14.82 -28.54 6.25
C PRO A 180 13.34 -28.98 6.28
N GLY A 181 13.05 -30.21 5.86
CA GLY A 181 11.67 -30.69 5.67
C GLY A 181 10.94 -30.08 4.46
N ASN A 182 11.66 -29.34 3.60
CA ASN A 182 11.11 -28.55 2.50
C ASN A 182 10.20 -27.37 2.94
N THR A 183 10.36 -26.87 4.17
CA THR A 183 9.62 -25.70 4.67
C THR A 183 10.01 -24.43 3.91
N ARG A 184 9.03 -23.58 3.62
CA ARG A 184 9.15 -22.29 2.89
C ARG A 184 8.23 -21.25 3.54
N LEU A 185 8.38 -19.97 3.19
CA LEU A 185 7.64 -18.90 3.88
C LEU A 185 6.10 -19.01 3.79
N PRO A 186 5.49 -19.50 2.68
CA PRO A 186 4.07 -19.89 2.67
C PRO A 186 3.71 -20.90 3.76
N HIS A 187 4.54 -21.93 3.98
CA HIS A 187 4.27 -22.93 5.02
C HIS A 187 4.36 -22.31 6.42
N LEU A 188 5.31 -21.39 6.66
CA LEU A 188 5.40 -20.65 7.93
C LEU A 188 4.17 -19.76 8.18
N TRP A 189 3.60 -19.17 7.13
CA TRP A 189 2.34 -18.43 7.22
C TRP A 189 1.13 -19.37 7.45
N ASP A 190 0.99 -20.43 6.65
CA ASP A 190 -0.24 -21.24 6.55
C ASP A 190 -0.32 -22.46 7.48
N ALA A 191 0.79 -23.02 7.97
CA ALA A 191 0.77 -24.26 8.77
C ALA A 191 1.20 -24.02 10.23
N PRO A 192 0.40 -24.43 11.25
CA PRO A 192 0.70 -24.16 12.65
C PRO A 192 1.93 -24.90 13.20
N TYR A 193 2.44 -25.90 12.49
CA TYR A 193 3.61 -26.71 12.85
C TYR A 193 4.86 -26.40 12.00
N ALA A 194 4.79 -25.41 11.11
CA ALA A 194 5.92 -25.07 10.25
C ALA A 194 7.01 -24.32 11.02
N VAL A 195 8.23 -24.84 10.96
CA VAL A 195 9.42 -24.21 11.51
C VAL A 195 10.41 -23.96 10.37
N MET A 196 10.93 -22.74 10.28
CA MET A 196 11.99 -22.36 9.36
C MET A 196 13.29 -22.03 10.10
N GLN A 197 14.40 -21.96 9.37
CA GLN A 197 15.73 -21.69 9.90
C GLN A 197 16.43 -20.59 9.12
N SER A 198 17.30 -19.81 9.78
CA SER A 198 18.18 -18.88 9.06
C SER A 198 19.34 -19.60 8.38
N LEU A 199 19.74 -19.09 7.22
CA LEU A 199 21.01 -19.40 6.58
C LEU A 199 22.12 -18.55 7.22
N VAL A 200 23.24 -19.17 7.58
CA VAL A 200 24.48 -18.44 7.90
C VAL A 200 25.17 -18.11 6.58
N ALA A 201 25.21 -16.83 6.22
CA ALA A 201 25.89 -16.35 5.02
C ALA A 201 27.42 -16.30 5.21
N THR A 202 28.18 -16.51 4.13
CA THR A 202 29.65 -16.55 4.17
C THR A 202 30.23 -15.20 4.62
N GLY A 203 30.99 -15.18 5.72
CA GLY A 203 31.52 -13.94 6.29
C GLY A 203 30.48 -13.11 7.08
N SER A 204 29.36 -13.71 7.48
CA SER A 204 28.44 -13.10 8.45
C SER A 204 29.04 -13.09 9.86
N PRO A 205 28.89 -11.99 10.64
CA PRO A 205 29.14 -12.03 12.08
C PRO A 205 28.06 -12.82 12.84
N CYS A 206 26.90 -13.10 12.21
CA CYS A 206 25.87 -13.95 12.78
C CYS A 206 26.12 -15.42 12.41
N THR A 207 26.99 -16.08 13.18
CA THR A 207 27.42 -17.48 12.95
C THR A 207 26.42 -18.54 13.44
N SER A 208 25.29 -18.14 14.01
CA SER A 208 24.29 -19.00 14.65
C SER A 208 23.01 -19.11 13.83
N VAL A 209 22.50 -20.34 13.64
CA VAL A 209 21.19 -20.59 13.02
C VAL A 209 20.07 -20.24 13.99
N SER A 210 19.24 -19.27 13.62
CA SER A 210 17.98 -18.94 14.28
C SER A 210 16.87 -19.87 13.81
N LYS A 211 15.88 -20.14 14.68
CA LYS A 211 14.62 -20.79 14.30
C LYS A 211 13.51 -19.75 14.23
N TYR A 212 12.56 -19.97 13.34
CA TYR A 212 11.36 -19.14 13.20
C TYR A 212 10.13 -20.04 13.18
N GLU A 213 9.23 -19.79 14.12
CA GLU A 213 7.83 -20.21 14.09
C GLU A 213 6.97 -19.00 13.70
N HIS A 214 5.67 -19.20 13.48
CA HIS A 214 4.78 -18.14 12.99
C HIS A 214 4.73 -16.94 13.94
N SER A 215 4.64 -17.19 15.24
CA SER A 215 4.78 -16.23 16.35
C SER A 215 6.10 -15.48 16.27
N THR A 216 7.22 -16.22 16.18
CA THR A 216 8.58 -15.68 16.24
C THR A 216 8.82 -14.61 15.18
N LEU A 217 8.35 -14.81 13.95
CA LEU A 217 8.52 -13.81 12.89
C LEU A 217 7.64 -12.56 13.12
N VAL A 218 6.44 -12.70 13.68
CA VAL A 218 5.61 -11.54 14.08
C VAL A 218 6.30 -10.75 15.19
N ASP A 219 6.78 -11.43 16.24
CA ASP A 219 7.46 -10.80 17.37
C ASP A 219 8.77 -10.12 16.96
N VAL A 220 9.55 -10.74 16.08
CA VAL A 220 10.77 -10.16 15.50
C VAL A 220 10.46 -8.86 14.76
N LEU A 221 9.48 -8.86 13.86
CA LEU A 221 9.12 -7.68 13.08
C LEU A 221 8.51 -6.58 13.97
N ALA A 222 7.62 -6.93 14.91
CA ALA A 222 7.03 -5.99 15.85
C ALA A 222 8.08 -5.39 16.82
N SER A 223 9.10 -6.16 17.20
CA SER A 223 10.22 -5.69 18.03
C SER A 223 11.17 -4.77 17.24
N ILE A 224 11.42 -5.04 15.96
CA ILE A 224 12.15 -4.12 15.07
C ILE A 224 11.39 -2.79 14.97
N MET A 225 10.09 -2.81 14.68
CA MET A 225 9.25 -1.60 14.65
C MET A 225 9.28 -0.84 15.98
N ALA A 226 9.17 -1.55 17.11
CA ALA A 226 9.26 -0.96 18.45
C ALA A 226 10.66 -0.41 18.81
N THR A 227 11.72 -0.89 18.16
CA THR A 227 13.11 -0.45 18.38
C THR A 227 13.44 0.82 17.60
N TYR A 228 12.99 0.92 16.34
CA TYR A 228 13.34 2.03 15.46
C TYR A 228 12.29 3.15 15.41
N GLY A 229 11.02 2.87 15.77
CA GLY A 229 9.95 3.86 15.75
C GLY A 229 9.73 4.50 14.36
N PRO A 230 9.49 3.71 13.29
CA PRO A 230 9.30 4.25 11.96
C PRO A 230 8.06 5.15 11.88
N THR A 231 8.17 6.21 11.09
CA THR A 231 7.06 7.10 10.69
C THR A 231 6.51 6.74 9.30
N VAL A 232 7.32 6.07 8.48
CA VAL A 232 6.92 5.53 7.17
C VAL A 232 7.31 4.05 7.10
N VAL A 233 6.37 3.19 6.71
CA VAL A 233 6.62 1.75 6.53
C VAL A 233 6.34 1.34 5.09
N HIS A 234 7.35 0.84 4.37
CA HIS A 234 7.17 0.24 3.05
C HIS A 234 7.16 -1.29 3.15
N THR A 235 6.21 -1.94 2.48
CA THR A 235 6.11 -3.41 2.43
C THR A 235 5.56 -3.90 1.08
N MET A 236 5.54 -5.21 0.88
CA MET A 236 5.12 -5.85 -0.37
C MET A 236 3.60 -6.03 -0.45
N ASP A 237 3.11 -6.73 -1.48
CA ASP A 237 1.68 -6.97 -1.71
C ASP A 237 1.10 -8.10 -0.82
N PRO A 238 0.27 -7.79 0.20
CA PRO A 238 -0.41 -8.81 1.01
C PRO A 238 -1.54 -9.51 0.27
N ASP A 239 -1.97 -9.06 -0.90
CA ASP A 239 -3.21 -9.47 -1.57
C ASP A 239 -3.07 -9.61 -3.10
N PRO A 240 -2.04 -10.34 -3.59
CA PRO A 240 -1.69 -10.42 -5.01
C PRO A 240 -2.83 -10.95 -5.86
N ASP A 241 -3.01 -10.34 -7.03
CA ASP A 241 -4.07 -10.71 -7.97
C ASP A 241 -3.92 -12.14 -8.50
N TYR A 242 -5.03 -12.73 -8.94
CA TYR A 242 -4.96 -13.99 -9.69
C TYR A 242 -4.61 -13.70 -11.15
N GLN A 243 -3.77 -14.55 -11.74
CA GLN A 243 -3.47 -14.55 -13.17
C GLN A 243 -3.90 -15.85 -13.83
N VAL A 244 -4.33 -15.71 -15.08
CA VAL A 244 -4.34 -16.81 -16.05
C VAL A 244 -2.90 -16.98 -16.53
N HIS A 245 -2.43 -18.22 -16.59
CA HIS A 245 -1.09 -18.55 -17.09
C HIS A 245 -1.22 -19.20 -18.47
N ASP A 246 -0.80 -18.49 -19.51
CA ASP A 246 -0.96 -18.88 -20.91
C ASP A 246 0.31 -18.55 -21.72
N ALA A 247 0.23 -18.51 -23.06
CA ALA A 247 1.36 -18.26 -23.94
C ALA A 247 1.86 -16.80 -23.96
N SER A 248 0.97 -15.81 -23.74
CA SER A 248 1.34 -14.39 -23.60
C SER A 248 1.57 -13.98 -22.15
N HIS A 249 0.99 -14.72 -21.20
CA HIS A 249 1.17 -14.58 -19.76
C HIS A 249 1.88 -15.80 -19.16
N PRO A 250 3.16 -16.08 -19.53
CA PRO A 250 3.89 -17.21 -18.98
C PRO A 250 4.08 -17.03 -17.46
N LYS A 251 3.99 -18.14 -16.72
CA LYS A 251 3.97 -18.13 -15.25
C LYS A 251 5.19 -17.47 -14.61
N ASP A 252 6.37 -17.61 -15.22
CA ASP A 252 7.62 -17.00 -14.73
C ASP A 252 7.89 -17.28 -13.23
N ASN A 253 7.72 -16.28 -12.36
CA ASN A 253 8.02 -16.37 -10.93
C ASN A 253 6.76 -16.52 -10.05
N ASP A 254 5.57 -16.46 -10.66
CA ASP A 254 4.26 -16.37 -10.01
C ASP A 254 3.92 -17.65 -9.23
N TYR A 255 3.46 -17.51 -7.98
CA TYR A 255 3.18 -18.65 -7.11
C TYR A 255 1.73 -19.15 -7.19
N GLY A 256 1.54 -20.43 -7.51
CA GLY A 256 0.20 -21.00 -7.69
C GLY A 256 -0.52 -20.33 -8.85
N SER A 257 -1.61 -19.62 -8.55
CA SER A 257 -2.30 -18.69 -9.46
C SER A 257 -2.09 -17.21 -9.09
N CYS A 258 -1.39 -16.90 -7.99
CA CYS A 258 -1.13 -15.53 -7.54
C CYS A 258 0.01 -14.89 -8.35
N SER A 259 -0.16 -13.62 -8.68
CA SER A 259 0.66 -12.84 -9.61
C SER A 259 2.06 -12.43 -9.14
N ASP A 260 2.60 -13.06 -8.10
CA ASP A 260 3.80 -12.59 -7.41
C ASP A 260 4.57 -13.76 -6.79
N HIS A 261 5.78 -13.51 -6.28
CA HIS A 261 6.60 -14.58 -5.72
C HIS A 261 5.98 -15.19 -4.47
N ARG A 262 6.29 -16.48 -4.25
CA ARG A 262 5.78 -17.25 -3.11
C ARG A 262 6.13 -16.63 -1.76
N ASP A 263 7.24 -15.91 -1.66
CA ASP A 263 7.74 -15.35 -0.39
C ASP A 263 7.34 -13.87 -0.18
N HIS A 264 6.89 -13.15 -1.23
CA HIS A 264 6.48 -11.72 -1.14
C HIS A 264 5.23 -11.57 -0.28
N THR A 265 4.17 -12.29 -0.62
CA THR A 265 2.87 -12.17 0.05
C THR A 265 2.87 -12.66 1.49
N PRO A 266 3.49 -13.80 1.86
CA PRO A 266 3.72 -14.14 3.26
C PRO A 266 4.50 -13.06 4.02
N THR A 267 5.55 -12.47 3.41
CA THR A 267 6.30 -11.36 4.03
C THR A 267 5.41 -10.16 4.32
N ALA A 268 4.57 -9.75 3.37
CA ALA A 268 3.61 -8.67 3.56
C ALA A 268 2.55 -9.01 4.64
N LEU A 269 1.98 -10.22 4.63
CA LEU A 269 1.00 -10.67 5.62
C LEU A 269 1.60 -10.72 7.05
N PHE A 270 2.83 -11.21 7.20
CA PHE A 270 3.58 -11.13 8.45
C PHE A 270 3.84 -9.68 8.87
N THR A 271 4.18 -8.79 7.93
CA THR A 271 4.41 -7.36 8.21
C THR A 271 3.13 -6.67 8.70
N TRP A 272 2.00 -6.83 8.00
CA TRP A 272 0.71 -6.27 8.42
C TRP A 272 0.25 -6.82 9.78
N LYS A 273 0.54 -8.10 10.06
CA LYS A 273 0.26 -8.72 11.37
C LYS A 273 1.14 -8.15 12.48
N ALA A 274 2.44 -7.96 12.21
CA ALA A 274 3.39 -7.35 13.14
C ALA A 274 3.11 -5.87 13.41
N LEU A 275 2.69 -5.10 12.40
CA LEU A 275 2.22 -3.72 12.57
C LEU A 275 1.00 -3.66 13.50
N SER A 276 0.05 -4.60 13.34
CA SER A 276 -1.14 -4.70 14.19
C SER A 276 -0.80 -5.01 15.64
N GLN A 277 0.11 -5.97 15.87
CA GLN A 277 0.62 -6.29 17.21
C GLN A 277 1.39 -5.11 17.82
N TRP A 278 2.30 -4.48 17.07
CA TRP A 278 3.09 -3.35 17.53
C TRP A 278 2.23 -2.16 17.97
N VAL A 279 1.20 -1.80 17.19
CA VAL A 279 0.24 -0.74 17.57
C VAL A 279 -0.50 -1.11 18.85
N ALA A 280 -1.06 -2.32 18.94
CA ALA A 280 -1.85 -2.73 20.10
C ALA A 280 -1.00 -2.84 21.37
N ASP A 281 0.18 -3.46 21.29
CA ASP A 281 1.10 -3.63 22.41
C ASP A 281 1.75 -2.31 22.83
N THR A 282 1.98 -1.36 21.91
CA THR A 282 2.49 -0.03 22.25
C THR A 282 1.39 0.83 22.89
N THR A 283 0.17 0.82 22.35
CA THR A 283 -0.99 1.50 22.96
C THR A 283 -1.24 0.98 24.38
N ARG A 284 -1.18 -0.34 24.60
CA ARG A 284 -1.37 -0.97 25.92
C ARG A 284 -0.28 -0.58 26.93
N ARG A 285 0.97 -0.38 26.50
CA ARG A 285 2.12 -0.07 27.39
C ARG A 285 2.36 1.42 27.61
N LYS A 286 2.14 2.25 26.60
CA LYS A 286 2.42 3.70 26.64
C LYS A 286 1.16 4.57 26.81
N GLY A 287 -0.04 4.00 26.64
CA GLY A 287 -1.30 4.74 26.61
C GLY A 287 -1.63 5.40 25.26
N HIS A 288 -0.69 5.44 24.33
CA HIS A 288 -0.84 6.03 23.00
C HIS A 288 -0.34 5.08 21.87
N PRO A 289 -1.00 5.06 20.71
CA PRO A 289 -0.50 4.36 19.53
C PRO A 289 0.76 5.02 18.95
N PRO A 290 1.59 4.27 18.22
CA PRO A 290 2.71 4.81 17.44
C PRO A 290 2.21 5.54 16.18
N ARG A 291 3.00 6.51 15.70
CA ARG A 291 2.64 7.36 14.56
C ARG A 291 3.35 6.94 13.28
N PHE A 292 2.65 6.22 12.40
CA PHE A 292 3.20 5.87 11.09
C PHE A 292 2.14 5.80 9.99
N THR A 293 2.60 5.99 8.76
CA THR A 293 1.88 5.60 7.53
C THR A 293 2.51 4.35 6.91
N THR A 294 1.80 3.70 6.00
CA THR A 294 2.26 2.46 5.35
C THR A 294 2.00 2.52 3.86
N THR A 295 2.94 2.06 3.05
CA THR A 295 2.79 1.91 1.59
C THR A 295 3.03 0.45 1.23
N SER A 296 2.11 -0.15 0.45
CA SER A 296 2.27 -1.52 -0.05
C SER A 296 2.57 -1.48 -1.55
N PHE A 297 3.64 -2.16 -1.97
CA PHE A 297 4.13 -2.18 -3.33
C PHE A 297 3.91 -3.55 -3.99
N ARG A 298 3.59 -3.54 -5.28
CA ARG A 298 3.40 -4.75 -6.08
C ARG A 298 4.75 -5.23 -6.61
N GLY A 299 5.03 -6.53 -6.44
CA GLY A 299 6.26 -7.16 -6.91
C GLY A 299 6.20 -7.52 -8.40
N TYR A 300 6.31 -8.81 -8.71
CA TYR A 300 6.39 -9.30 -10.09
C TYR A 300 5.12 -9.04 -10.92
N TYR A 301 4.01 -8.62 -10.31
CA TYR A 301 2.83 -8.08 -11.00
C TYR A 301 3.18 -6.90 -11.94
N ASN A 302 4.29 -6.19 -11.72
CA ASN A 302 4.79 -5.16 -12.64
C ASN A 302 5.06 -5.68 -14.06
N GLN A 303 5.37 -6.98 -14.24
CA GLN A 303 5.50 -7.61 -15.57
C GLN A 303 4.15 -7.87 -16.27
N ARG A 304 3.03 -7.59 -15.59
CA ARG A 304 1.66 -7.91 -16.04
C ARG A 304 0.88 -6.67 -16.47
N TRP A 305 1.47 -5.48 -16.46
CA TRP A 305 0.83 -4.20 -16.75
C TRP A 305 1.71 -3.31 -17.63
N PRO A 306 1.15 -2.24 -18.23
CA PRO A 306 1.95 -1.22 -18.88
C PRO A 306 2.93 -0.56 -17.89
N HIS A 307 3.92 0.16 -18.42
CA HIS A 307 5.01 0.70 -17.63
C HIS A 307 4.72 2.14 -17.19
N ASN A 308 4.58 2.37 -15.88
CA ASN A 308 4.21 3.69 -15.32
C ASN A 308 5.40 4.63 -15.01
N LEU A 309 6.64 4.21 -15.25
CA LEU A 309 7.83 5.05 -15.03
C LEU A 309 8.39 5.62 -16.35
N PRO A 310 8.63 6.94 -16.43
CA PRO A 310 9.39 7.54 -17.53
C PRO A 310 10.84 7.09 -17.54
N GLN A 311 11.47 7.04 -18.73
CA GLN A 311 12.84 6.55 -18.92
C GLN A 311 13.86 7.11 -17.92
N GLN A 312 13.85 8.42 -17.64
CA GLN A 312 14.75 9.05 -16.66
C GLN A 312 14.68 8.38 -15.26
N ILE A 313 13.47 8.04 -14.79
CA ILE A 313 13.27 7.39 -13.48
C ILE A 313 13.70 5.92 -13.53
N VAL A 314 13.63 5.28 -14.71
CA VAL A 314 14.15 3.93 -14.93
C VAL A 314 15.68 3.91 -14.93
N GLU A 315 16.32 4.95 -15.47
CA GLU A 315 17.79 5.13 -15.45
C GLU A 315 18.33 5.40 -14.03
N GLU A 316 17.63 6.21 -13.22
CA GLU A 316 17.90 6.38 -11.79
C GLU A 316 17.85 5.04 -11.04
N LYS A 317 16.74 4.30 -11.18
CA LYS A 317 16.60 2.95 -10.60
C LYS A 317 17.68 1.99 -11.12
N HIS A 318 18.04 2.07 -12.40
CA HIS A 318 19.03 1.18 -13.02
C HIS A 318 20.41 1.35 -12.42
N LYS A 319 20.84 2.57 -12.12
CA LYS A 319 22.11 2.83 -11.43
C LYS A 319 22.23 2.01 -10.14
N LEU A 320 21.21 2.06 -9.29
CA LEU A 320 21.19 1.34 -8.01
C LEU A 320 21.10 -0.18 -8.20
N VAL A 321 20.30 -0.66 -9.16
CA VAL A 321 20.19 -2.11 -9.46
C VAL A 321 21.49 -2.66 -10.09
N ALA A 322 22.17 -1.89 -10.93
CA ALA A 322 23.46 -2.26 -11.51
C ALA A 322 24.55 -2.36 -10.43
N ASP A 323 24.55 -1.45 -9.46
CA ASP A 323 25.49 -1.46 -8.33
C ASP A 323 25.20 -2.59 -7.33
N TYR A 324 23.94 -2.99 -7.20
CA TYR A 324 23.54 -4.19 -6.48
C TYR A 324 23.94 -5.48 -7.22
N GLY A 325 23.77 -5.51 -8.55
CA GLY A 325 24.11 -6.67 -9.35
C GLY A 325 25.62 -6.89 -9.46
N GLY A 326 26.38 -5.79 -9.59
CA GLY A 326 27.83 -5.77 -9.65
C GLY A 326 28.43 -6.50 -10.86
N ASP A 327 29.75 -6.65 -10.82
CA ASP A 327 30.55 -7.31 -11.86
C ASP A 327 31.56 -8.30 -11.25
N PRO A 328 31.81 -9.47 -11.87
CA PRO A 328 32.74 -10.47 -11.34
C PRO A 328 34.23 -10.05 -11.33
N GLY A 329 34.60 -8.95 -11.99
CA GLY A 329 35.93 -8.35 -11.93
C GLY A 329 36.12 -7.29 -10.82
N TRP A 330 35.06 -6.91 -10.10
CA TRP A 330 35.17 -5.92 -9.01
C TRP A 330 35.89 -6.46 -7.78
N GLN A 331 36.63 -5.59 -7.08
CA GLN A 331 37.40 -5.93 -5.88
C GLN A 331 36.74 -5.36 -4.60
N CYS A 332 35.47 -5.70 -4.40
CA CYS A 332 34.62 -5.19 -3.32
C CYS A 332 34.97 -5.68 -1.88
N GLY A 333 36.09 -6.38 -1.69
CA GLY A 333 36.49 -6.95 -0.39
C GLY A 333 35.69 -8.18 0.08
N ASN A 334 34.64 -8.62 -0.63
CA ASN A 334 33.92 -9.86 -0.30
C ASN A 334 34.39 -11.04 -1.16
N ALA A 335 35.03 -12.04 -0.54
CA ALA A 335 35.48 -13.27 -1.20
C ALA A 335 34.33 -14.12 -1.78
N ALA A 336 33.08 -13.89 -1.37
CA ALA A 336 31.91 -14.56 -1.92
C ALA A 336 31.37 -13.95 -3.24
N GLY A 337 31.82 -12.74 -3.60
CA GLY A 337 31.38 -11.99 -4.78
C GLY A 337 30.78 -10.61 -4.46
N CYS A 338 30.64 -9.80 -5.50
CA CYS A 338 30.37 -8.36 -5.43
C CYS A 338 28.96 -7.95 -5.88
N GLY A 339 27.98 -8.83 -5.69
CA GLY A 339 26.57 -8.59 -6.07
C GLY A 339 25.87 -9.84 -6.57
N ASP A 340 24.61 -9.69 -6.99
CA ASP A 340 23.94 -10.70 -7.84
C ASP A 340 24.24 -10.42 -9.31
N TYR A 341 25.27 -11.08 -9.84
CA TYR A 341 25.65 -10.89 -11.24
C TYR A 341 24.49 -11.25 -12.19
N GLY A 342 23.46 -11.97 -11.72
CA GLY A 342 22.17 -12.15 -12.39
C GLY A 342 21.52 -10.84 -12.85
N GLN A 343 21.57 -9.77 -12.04
CA GLN A 343 20.96 -8.45 -12.32
C GLN A 343 21.96 -7.38 -12.79
N GLY A 344 23.27 -7.64 -12.74
CA GLY A 344 24.29 -6.66 -13.11
C GLY A 344 24.29 -6.24 -14.59
N GLY A 345 24.79 -5.03 -14.87
CA GLY A 345 24.84 -4.42 -16.20
C GLY A 345 23.45 -4.05 -16.74
N ASP A 346 23.28 -4.05 -18.06
CA ASP A 346 22.05 -3.59 -18.74
C ASP A 346 20.90 -4.62 -18.73
N LYS A 347 21.05 -5.71 -17.98
CA LYS A 347 20.04 -6.76 -17.86
C LYS A 347 18.69 -6.28 -17.32
N PRO A 348 18.60 -5.38 -16.32
CA PRO A 348 17.30 -4.91 -15.83
C PRO A 348 16.52 -4.16 -16.91
N LEU A 349 17.21 -3.41 -17.77
CA LEU A 349 16.63 -2.64 -18.88
C LEU A 349 16.16 -3.53 -20.05
N THR A 350 16.94 -4.58 -20.34
CA THR A 350 16.75 -5.49 -21.50
C THR A 350 15.93 -6.75 -21.20
N ASN A 351 15.67 -7.07 -19.93
CA ASN A 351 14.87 -8.21 -19.51
C ASN A 351 13.38 -8.01 -19.88
N ARG A 352 12.80 -8.94 -20.65
CA ARG A 352 11.39 -8.93 -21.09
C ARG A 352 10.35 -8.82 -19.97
N LYS A 353 10.72 -9.04 -18.71
CA LYS A 353 9.84 -8.89 -17.55
C LYS A 353 9.64 -7.44 -17.11
N GLY A 354 10.51 -6.52 -17.54
CA GLY A 354 10.34 -5.07 -17.38
C GLY A 354 10.23 -4.54 -15.95
N TRP A 355 10.47 -5.34 -14.90
CA TRP A 355 10.16 -5.00 -13.50
C TRP A 355 10.65 -3.62 -13.05
N ILE A 356 11.84 -3.20 -13.52
CA ILE A 356 12.45 -1.93 -13.16
C ILE A 356 11.67 -0.71 -13.71
N ARG A 357 10.97 -0.88 -14.84
CA ARG A 357 10.19 0.13 -15.56
C ARG A 357 8.85 0.48 -14.90
N SER A 358 8.57 -0.04 -13.71
CA SER A 358 7.30 0.21 -13.04
C SER A 358 7.44 0.23 -11.52
N THR A 359 6.56 0.99 -10.88
CA THR A 359 6.38 1.06 -9.43
C THR A 359 4.89 1.22 -9.16
N HIS A 360 4.18 0.09 -9.02
CA HIS A 360 2.73 0.08 -8.80
C HIS A 360 2.39 -0.21 -7.34
N TYR A 361 1.37 0.48 -6.83
CA TYR A 361 0.92 0.37 -5.45
C TYR A 361 -0.19 -0.68 -5.30
N ARG A 362 -0.19 -1.40 -4.19
CA ARG A 362 -1.37 -2.11 -3.66
C ARG A 362 -2.06 -1.17 -2.66
N HIS A 363 -3.38 -1.11 -2.72
CA HIS A 363 -4.21 -0.19 -1.93
C HIS A 363 -3.98 1.31 -2.22
N PRO A 364 -3.92 1.75 -3.50
CA PRO A 364 -3.74 3.17 -3.84
C PRO A 364 -4.94 4.03 -3.39
N GLY A 365 -4.64 5.30 -3.10
CA GLY A 365 -5.59 6.35 -2.72
C GLY A 365 -4.87 7.57 -2.14
N ALA A 366 -5.60 8.65 -1.85
CA ALA A 366 -4.99 9.86 -1.30
C ALA A 366 -4.63 9.70 0.19
N MET A 367 -3.49 10.28 0.57
CA MET A 367 -2.85 10.18 1.88
C MET A 367 -2.31 11.57 2.29
N PRO A 368 -3.13 12.44 2.93
CA PRO A 368 -4.55 12.26 3.28
C PRO A 368 -5.52 12.74 2.17
N VAL A 369 -6.82 12.50 2.35
CA VAL A 369 -7.91 13.20 1.66
C VAL A 369 -8.23 14.50 2.41
N ALA A 370 -8.18 15.65 1.73
CA ALA A 370 -8.55 16.95 2.30
C ALA A 370 -9.95 17.41 1.87
N VAL A 371 -10.65 18.07 2.79
CA VAL A 371 -11.94 18.75 2.59
C VAL A 371 -11.97 20.06 3.40
N SER A 372 -13.02 20.88 3.27
CA SER A 372 -13.23 22.07 4.09
C SER A 372 -14.45 21.91 5.00
N ASP A 373 -14.36 22.39 6.24
CA ASP A 373 -15.46 22.40 7.20
C ASP A 373 -16.42 23.58 7.00
N ARG A 374 -17.54 23.61 7.72
CA ARG A 374 -18.54 24.69 7.63
C ARG A 374 -18.04 26.07 8.15
N ALA A 375 -16.88 26.12 8.79
CA ALA A 375 -16.18 27.35 9.17
C ALA A 375 -15.01 27.67 8.21
N GLY A 376 -14.92 26.97 7.07
CA GLY A 376 -13.90 27.14 6.04
C GLY A 376 -12.50 26.63 6.42
N ARG A 377 -12.36 25.93 7.54
CA ARG A 377 -11.09 25.32 7.96
C ARG A 377 -10.85 24.05 7.16
N LEU A 378 -9.61 23.85 6.73
CA LEU A 378 -9.23 22.57 6.14
C LEU A 378 -9.35 21.45 7.19
N GLU A 379 -9.90 20.31 6.76
CA GLU A 379 -9.86 19.03 7.46
C GLU A 379 -9.13 18.02 6.57
N ALA A 380 -8.31 17.16 7.16
CA ALA A 380 -7.63 16.08 6.45
C ALA A 380 -7.94 14.74 7.12
N PHE A 381 -8.33 13.75 6.31
CA PHE A 381 -8.65 12.39 6.73
C PHE A 381 -7.65 11.41 6.14
N GLY A 382 -7.08 10.54 6.98
CA GLY A 382 -6.13 9.52 6.54
C GLY A 382 -5.99 8.39 7.56
N VAL A 383 -5.02 7.51 7.34
CA VAL A 383 -4.70 6.41 8.26
C VAL A 383 -3.33 6.64 8.89
N LEU A 384 -3.29 6.57 10.22
CA LEU A 384 -2.10 6.74 11.05
C LEU A 384 -2.09 5.62 12.10
N GLY A 385 -1.00 4.87 12.22
CA GLY A 385 -0.92 3.74 13.15
C GLY A 385 -1.99 2.66 12.89
N LEU A 386 -2.33 2.42 11.62
CA LEU A 386 -3.44 1.57 11.16
C LEU A 386 -4.86 2.03 11.56
N GLN A 387 -5.03 3.22 12.16
CA GLN A 387 -6.31 3.78 12.58
C GLN A 387 -6.67 5.01 11.74
N ALA A 388 -7.96 5.24 11.51
CA ALA A 388 -8.41 6.45 10.84
C ALA A 388 -8.24 7.67 11.76
N VAL A 389 -7.77 8.77 11.18
CA VAL A 389 -7.53 10.03 11.89
C VAL A 389 -8.10 11.22 11.13
N ARG A 390 -8.39 12.28 11.88
CA ARG A 390 -8.76 13.61 11.39
C ARG A 390 -7.77 14.64 11.91
N TRP A 391 -7.10 15.35 11.02
CA TRP A 391 -6.46 16.63 11.34
C TRP A 391 -7.42 17.76 10.96
N GLN A 392 -7.33 18.88 11.67
CA GLN A 392 -8.10 20.09 11.39
C GLN A 392 -7.20 21.32 11.52
N GLU A 393 -7.32 22.27 10.59
CA GLU A 393 -6.60 23.54 10.62
C GLU A 393 -6.97 24.33 11.90
N THR A 394 -6.00 24.93 12.59
CA THR A 394 -6.23 25.57 13.90
C THR A 394 -7.24 26.72 13.84
N SER A 395 -7.23 27.45 12.72
CA SER A 395 -8.16 28.49 12.33
C SER A 395 -8.11 28.58 10.80
N ALA A 396 -9.17 29.06 10.15
CA ALA A 396 -9.24 29.04 8.68
C ALA A 396 -8.07 29.83 8.07
N GLY A 397 -7.37 29.22 7.12
CA GLY A 397 -6.21 29.82 6.45
C GLY A 397 -4.91 29.80 7.24
N SER A 398 -4.85 29.23 8.46
CA SER A 398 -3.64 29.31 9.30
C SER A 398 -2.43 28.54 8.75
N GLY A 399 -2.66 27.55 7.88
CA GLY A 399 -1.62 26.63 7.38
C GLY A 399 -1.07 25.70 8.47
N ARG A 400 -1.70 25.64 9.64
CA ARG A 400 -1.25 24.83 10.79
C ARG A 400 -2.32 23.82 11.19
N TRP A 401 -1.95 22.55 11.23
CA TRP A 401 -2.81 21.48 11.74
C TRP A 401 -2.79 21.42 13.28
N GLY A 402 -3.94 21.13 13.88
CA GLY A 402 -4.03 20.58 15.23
C GLY A 402 -3.55 19.12 15.30
N ALA A 403 -3.47 18.59 16.52
CA ALA A 403 -3.12 17.18 16.74
C ALA A 403 -4.15 16.22 16.09
N PRO A 404 -3.73 15.05 15.56
CA PRO A 404 -4.64 14.08 14.95
C PRO A 404 -5.65 13.53 15.96
N GLN A 405 -6.94 13.75 15.67
CA GLN A 405 -8.04 13.13 16.38
C GLN A 405 -8.17 11.66 15.92
N ASN A 406 -7.99 10.71 16.84
CA ASN A 406 -8.15 9.28 16.55
C ASN A 406 -9.64 8.91 16.41
N LEU A 407 -10.02 8.34 15.27
CA LEU A 407 -11.39 7.91 14.96
C LEU A 407 -11.56 6.39 15.08
N GLY A 408 -10.46 5.64 15.23
CA GLY A 408 -10.43 4.18 15.34
C GLY A 408 -10.57 3.47 13.99
N GLY A 409 -11.30 2.36 13.96
CA GLY A 409 -11.64 1.61 12.74
C GLY A 409 -10.58 0.62 12.26
N GLY A 410 -9.39 0.61 12.89
CA GLY A 410 -8.26 -0.24 12.52
C GLY A 410 -8.51 -1.75 12.62
N PRO A 411 -7.59 -2.59 12.10
CA PRO A 411 -6.44 -2.22 11.28
C PRO A 411 -6.86 -1.93 9.82
N LEU A 412 -6.66 -0.69 9.37
CA LEU A 412 -7.04 -0.21 8.04
C LEU A 412 -5.87 -0.28 7.05
N ALA A 413 -6.19 -0.50 5.78
CA ALA A 413 -5.30 -0.24 4.65
C ALA A 413 -5.01 1.28 4.51
N PRO A 414 -3.95 1.69 3.77
CA PRO A 414 -3.34 3.02 3.92
C PRO A 414 -4.20 4.26 3.63
N ALA A 415 -5.18 4.14 2.74
CA ALA A 415 -5.99 5.25 2.25
C ALA A 415 -7.44 5.18 2.74
N LEU A 416 -8.13 6.32 2.65
CA LEU A 416 -9.58 6.44 2.86
C LEU A 416 -10.22 7.07 1.63
N ALA A 417 -11.52 6.87 1.45
CA ALA A 417 -12.36 7.79 0.70
C ALA A 417 -13.23 8.58 1.68
N ALA A 418 -13.32 9.89 1.50
CA ALA A 418 -14.18 10.77 2.28
C ALA A 418 -15.20 11.45 1.35
N VAL A 419 -16.46 11.52 1.77
CA VAL A 419 -17.51 12.27 1.06
C VAL A 419 -18.34 13.08 2.04
N THR A 420 -18.76 14.26 1.61
CA THR A 420 -19.75 15.08 2.30
C THR A 420 -21.12 14.76 1.72
N ASP A 421 -22.09 14.30 2.52
CA ASP A 421 -23.46 14.10 2.04
C ASP A 421 -24.25 15.42 1.90
N SER A 422 -25.44 15.39 1.28
CA SER A 422 -26.26 16.59 1.08
C SER A 422 -26.80 17.23 2.37
N ALA A 423 -26.63 16.59 3.54
CA ALA A 423 -26.86 17.21 4.84
C ALA A 423 -25.58 17.84 5.44
N GLY A 424 -24.46 17.80 4.72
CA GLY A 424 -23.14 18.30 5.16
C GLY A 424 -22.42 17.36 6.13
N ARG A 425 -22.79 16.08 6.23
CA ARG A 425 -22.14 15.10 7.11
C ARG A 425 -20.98 14.43 6.38
N GLN A 426 -19.85 14.29 7.06
CA GLN A 426 -18.75 13.47 6.55
C GLN A 426 -19.05 11.98 6.71
N LEU A 427 -18.83 11.22 5.63
CA LEU A 427 -18.76 9.75 5.63
C LEU A 427 -17.36 9.33 5.20
N LEU A 428 -16.69 8.52 6.02
CA LEU A 428 -15.36 7.97 5.71
C LEU A 428 -15.48 6.48 5.41
N PHE A 429 -14.88 6.04 4.29
CA PHE A 429 -14.79 4.65 3.88
C PHE A 429 -13.34 4.19 3.89
N GLY A 430 -13.11 2.95 4.34
CA GLY A 430 -11.79 2.31 4.28
C GLY A 430 -11.91 0.81 4.10
N MET A 431 -10.82 0.17 3.66
CA MET A 431 -10.69 -1.28 3.71
C MET A 431 -10.02 -1.69 5.03
N ARG A 432 -10.64 -2.62 5.77
CA ARG A 432 -10.12 -3.18 7.01
C ARG A 432 -9.60 -4.61 6.79
N PHE A 433 -8.44 -4.93 7.36
CA PHE A 433 -7.96 -6.30 7.54
C PHE A 433 -8.77 -6.96 8.68
N ALA A 434 -10.02 -7.30 8.39
CA ALA A 434 -11.00 -7.80 9.36
C ALA A 434 -10.53 -9.08 10.08
N LYS A 435 -9.77 -9.92 9.36
CA LYS A 435 -9.03 -11.06 9.90
C LYS A 435 -7.67 -11.18 9.22
N LEU A 436 -6.64 -11.48 10.00
CA LEU A 436 -5.25 -11.68 9.56
C LEU A 436 -4.58 -12.71 10.49
N GLU A 437 -5.22 -13.87 10.65
CA GLU A 437 -4.89 -14.82 11.72
C GLU A 437 -3.74 -15.76 11.36
N GLY A 438 -3.58 -16.12 10.08
CA GLY A 438 -2.61 -17.10 9.61
C GLY A 438 -2.86 -18.53 10.13
N GLN A 439 -1.92 -19.43 9.90
CA GLN A 439 -1.92 -20.85 10.31
C GLN A 439 -3.21 -21.59 9.92
N GLY A 440 -3.71 -21.36 8.69
CA GLY A 440 -4.91 -22.00 8.14
C GLY A 440 -6.23 -21.43 8.68
N ARG A 441 -6.19 -20.35 9.46
CA ARG A 441 -7.37 -19.67 10.03
C ARG A 441 -7.77 -18.45 9.18
N ALA A 442 -8.58 -17.55 9.73
CA ALA A 442 -9.25 -16.52 8.94
C ALA A 442 -8.29 -15.42 8.44
N ASP A 443 -8.44 -15.09 7.16
CA ASP A 443 -7.66 -14.08 6.45
C ASP A 443 -8.60 -13.35 5.48
N SER A 444 -9.18 -12.22 5.92
CA SER A 444 -10.32 -11.58 5.23
C SER A 444 -10.30 -10.05 5.30
N ARG A 445 -10.82 -9.43 4.25
CA ARG A 445 -10.90 -7.97 4.06
C ARG A 445 -12.38 -7.58 4.06
N GLU A 446 -12.70 -6.42 4.61
CA GLU A 446 -14.03 -5.82 4.49
C GLU A 446 -13.94 -4.33 4.21
N ILE A 447 -14.98 -3.76 3.61
CA ILE A 447 -15.17 -2.31 3.56
C ILE A 447 -15.90 -1.89 4.84
N VAL A 448 -15.43 -0.82 5.47
CA VAL A 448 -16.05 -0.22 6.65
C VAL A 448 -16.44 1.23 6.37
N VAL A 449 -17.45 1.73 7.08
CA VAL A 449 -17.87 3.14 7.04
C VAL A 449 -17.96 3.74 8.44
N LEU A 450 -17.54 5.01 8.56
CA LEU A 450 -17.79 5.89 9.70
C LEU A 450 -18.68 7.05 9.24
N GLU A 451 -19.85 7.20 9.84
CA GLU A 451 -20.82 8.25 9.51
C GLU A 451 -20.85 9.30 10.64
N GLN A 452 -20.76 10.59 10.31
CA GLN A 452 -21.10 11.66 11.26
C GLN A 452 -22.57 11.59 11.69
N HIS A 453 -22.87 11.92 12.96
CA HIS A 453 -24.25 12.00 13.43
C HIS A 453 -24.96 13.24 12.86
N THR A 454 -24.26 14.38 12.94
CA THR A 454 -24.63 15.71 12.41
C THR A 454 -23.39 16.33 11.75
N ALA A 455 -23.59 17.29 10.84
CA ALA A 455 -22.50 17.97 10.15
C ALA A 455 -21.51 18.62 11.15
N GLY A 456 -20.22 18.26 11.06
CA GLY A 456 -19.18 18.72 11.99
C GLY A 456 -19.29 18.18 13.43
N GLY A 457 -20.27 17.31 13.70
CA GLY A 457 -20.52 16.70 15.00
C GLY A 457 -19.79 15.38 15.22
N ALA A 458 -20.11 14.72 16.34
CA ALA A 458 -19.54 13.42 16.69
C ALA A 458 -19.91 12.32 15.67
N SER A 459 -18.97 11.40 15.42
CA SER A 459 -19.19 10.23 14.56
C SER A 459 -19.85 9.07 15.31
N ARG A 460 -20.59 8.25 14.57
CA ARG A 460 -21.16 6.98 15.04
C ARG A 460 -20.04 5.95 15.34
N ALA A 461 -20.43 4.74 15.74
CA ALA A 461 -19.52 3.60 15.71
C ALA A 461 -19.18 3.20 14.26
N TRP A 462 -18.02 2.59 14.04
CA TRP A 462 -17.65 2.02 12.75
C TRP A 462 -18.60 0.87 12.37
N LYS A 463 -19.07 0.88 11.13
CA LYS A 463 -20.00 -0.11 10.59
C LYS A 463 -19.35 -0.93 9.48
N GLY A 464 -19.39 -2.26 9.62
CA GLY A 464 -18.99 -3.16 8.54
C GLY A 464 -19.97 -3.09 7.37
N LEU A 465 -19.46 -2.81 6.18
CA LEU A 465 -20.16 -3.01 4.91
C LEU A 465 -19.80 -4.37 4.27
N GLY A 466 -18.92 -5.16 4.89
CA GLY A 466 -18.56 -6.50 4.42
C GLY A 466 -17.74 -6.47 3.12
N ASN A 467 -17.77 -7.57 2.39
CA ASN A 467 -17.06 -7.75 1.12
C ASN A 467 -18.07 -8.08 0.00
N PRO A 468 -17.89 -7.60 -1.25
CA PRO A 468 -18.68 -8.05 -2.39
C PRO A 468 -18.43 -9.53 -2.75
N GLU A 469 -17.27 -10.10 -2.40
CA GLU A 469 -16.95 -11.50 -2.62
C GLU A 469 -17.38 -12.38 -1.43
N HIS A 470 -18.12 -13.45 -1.70
CA HIS A 470 -18.61 -14.36 -0.65
C HIS A 470 -17.58 -15.42 -0.19
N LYS A 471 -16.45 -15.56 -0.90
CA LYS A 471 -15.40 -16.52 -0.56
C LYS A 471 -14.14 -15.80 -0.06
N ALA A 472 -13.54 -16.28 1.02
CA ALA A 472 -12.44 -15.60 1.70
C ALA A 472 -11.21 -15.42 0.81
N GLU A 473 -10.84 -16.45 0.02
CA GLU A 473 -9.69 -16.40 -0.88
C GLU A 473 -9.87 -15.35 -1.97
N ARG A 474 -11.11 -15.14 -2.45
CA ARG A 474 -11.42 -14.09 -3.43
C ARG A 474 -11.51 -12.71 -2.78
N GLY A 475 -12.18 -12.57 -1.64
CA GLY A 475 -12.42 -11.29 -0.97
C GLY A 475 -11.17 -10.52 -0.57
N ARG A 476 -10.02 -11.19 -0.49
CA ARG A 476 -8.70 -10.57 -0.40
C ARG A 476 -8.39 -9.55 -1.51
N ARG A 477 -8.93 -9.71 -2.73
CA ARG A 477 -8.68 -8.85 -3.90
C ARG A 477 -9.73 -7.76 -4.10
N VAL A 478 -10.44 -7.38 -3.03
CA VAL A 478 -11.28 -6.17 -3.03
C VAL A 478 -10.36 -4.95 -3.06
N GLY A 479 -10.61 -4.02 -3.98
CA GLY A 479 -9.84 -2.77 -4.06
C GLY A 479 -10.27 -1.75 -2.99
N MET A 480 -9.52 -0.67 -2.89
CA MET A 480 -9.89 0.47 -2.03
C MET A 480 -11.24 1.06 -2.46
N PRO A 481 -12.04 1.58 -1.50
CA PRO A 481 -13.29 2.23 -1.81
C PRO A 481 -13.06 3.57 -2.53
N ALA A 482 -13.79 3.79 -3.60
CA ALA A 482 -14.08 5.12 -4.16
C ALA A 482 -15.54 5.45 -3.88
N ALA A 483 -15.88 6.71 -3.61
CA ALA A 483 -17.24 7.07 -3.22
C ALA A 483 -17.65 8.46 -3.73
N VAL A 484 -18.95 8.63 -3.97
CA VAL A 484 -19.60 9.92 -4.25
C VAL A 484 -20.92 10.01 -3.50
N ALA A 485 -21.30 11.23 -3.11
CA ALA A 485 -22.62 11.54 -2.58
C ALA A 485 -23.37 12.41 -3.59
N THR A 486 -24.60 12.04 -3.93
CA THR A 486 -25.44 12.77 -4.88
C THR A 486 -26.36 13.78 -4.17
N PRO A 487 -26.78 14.88 -4.82
CA PRO A 487 -27.61 15.91 -4.19
C PRO A 487 -28.92 15.39 -3.58
N ASP A 488 -29.50 14.33 -4.17
CA ASP A 488 -30.71 13.66 -3.66
C ASP A 488 -30.51 12.90 -2.32
N GLY A 489 -29.28 12.86 -1.80
CA GLY A 489 -28.96 12.32 -0.48
C GLY A 489 -28.53 10.85 -0.45
N ARG A 490 -28.40 10.20 -1.62
CA ARG A 490 -27.76 8.90 -1.74
C ARG A 490 -26.23 9.02 -1.68
N VAL A 491 -25.59 7.91 -1.29
CA VAL A 491 -24.13 7.77 -1.31
C VAL A 491 -23.79 6.44 -1.97
N TYR A 492 -22.94 6.48 -2.98
CA TYR A 492 -22.44 5.30 -3.67
C TYR A 492 -21.02 5.02 -3.19
N VAL A 493 -20.70 3.75 -2.87
CA VAL A 493 -19.33 3.28 -2.72
C VAL A 493 -19.06 2.17 -3.73
N PHE A 494 -17.96 2.32 -4.46
CA PHE A 494 -17.47 1.43 -5.49
C PHE A 494 -16.16 0.81 -5.03
N VAL A 495 -15.97 -0.47 -5.34
CA VAL A 495 -14.70 -1.18 -5.15
C VAL A 495 -14.41 -2.03 -6.37
N ARG A 496 -13.13 -2.22 -6.66
CA ARG A 496 -12.71 -3.31 -7.54
C ARG A 496 -13.03 -4.65 -6.87
N ASN A 497 -13.52 -5.63 -7.62
CA ASN A 497 -13.79 -6.99 -7.15
C ASN A 497 -12.73 -7.99 -7.64
N ALA A 498 -12.79 -9.24 -7.16
CA ALA A 498 -11.81 -10.28 -7.51
C ALA A 498 -12.04 -10.91 -8.89
N GLY A 499 -13.01 -10.41 -9.66
CA GLY A 499 -13.10 -10.60 -11.12
C GLY A 499 -12.37 -9.51 -11.91
N LYS A 500 -11.66 -8.60 -11.24
CA LYS A 500 -11.08 -7.37 -11.82
C LYS A 500 -12.11 -6.42 -12.44
N GLY A 501 -13.39 -6.55 -12.09
CA GLY A 501 -14.47 -5.61 -12.44
C GLY A 501 -14.82 -4.69 -11.27
N VAL A 502 -15.93 -3.95 -11.37
CA VAL A 502 -16.44 -3.08 -10.29
C VAL A 502 -17.61 -3.73 -9.56
N SER A 503 -17.68 -3.54 -8.25
CA SER A 503 -18.87 -3.77 -7.42
C SER A 503 -19.28 -2.50 -6.68
N CYS A 504 -20.59 -2.23 -6.64
CA CYS A 504 -21.17 -1.06 -6.01
C CYS A 504 -21.99 -1.45 -4.77
N ARG A 505 -22.03 -0.58 -3.78
CA ARG A 505 -23.04 -0.58 -2.71
C ARG A 505 -23.57 0.83 -2.52
N MET A 506 -24.89 0.96 -2.47
CA MET A 506 -25.58 2.25 -2.34
C MET A 506 -26.20 2.41 -0.95
N ARG A 507 -26.12 3.63 -0.41
CA ARG A 507 -26.90 4.14 0.71
C ARG A 507 -28.07 4.94 0.15
N ALA A 508 -29.29 4.58 0.51
CA ALA A 508 -30.49 5.34 0.17
C ALA A 508 -30.55 6.67 0.94
N ALA A 509 -31.36 7.63 0.48
CA ALA A 509 -31.53 8.93 1.13
C ALA A 509 -32.06 8.83 2.58
N ASP A 510 -32.79 7.76 2.91
CA ASP A 510 -33.24 7.42 4.26
C ASP A 510 -32.12 6.87 5.18
N GLY A 511 -30.88 6.78 4.68
CA GLY A 511 -29.70 6.27 5.38
C GLY A 511 -29.56 4.75 5.38
N LYS A 512 -30.50 3.98 4.79
CA LYS A 512 -30.39 2.52 4.72
C LYS A 512 -29.37 2.10 3.66
N TRP A 513 -28.52 1.15 4.01
CA TRP A 513 -27.51 0.60 3.10
C TRP A 513 -28.05 -0.64 2.39
N GLY A 514 -28.08 -0.61 1.05
CA GLY A 514 -28.50 -1.72 0.19
C GLY A 514 -27.55 -2.92 0.23
N LYS A 515 -27.68 -3.85 -0.73
CA LYS A 515 -26.73 -4.97 -0.91
C LYS A 515 -25.56 -4.55 -1.80
N TRP A 516 -24.46 -5.31 -1.79
CA TRP A 516 -23.46 -5.24 -2.86
C TRP A 516 -24.09 -5.75 -4.17
N GLN A 517 -23.73 -5.10 -5.28
CA GLN A 517 -24.12 -5.46 -6.65
C GLN A 517 -22.86 -5.44 -7.52
N SER A 518 -22.75 -6.37 -8.48
CA SER A 518 -21.69 -6.31 -9.50
C SER A 518 -22.11 -5.34 -10.59
N LEU A 519 -21.18 -4.48 -11.03
CA LEU A 519 -21.32 -3.64 -12.22
C LEU A 519 -20.56 -4.23 -13.43
N HIS A 520 -20.13 -5.49 -13.31
CA HIS A 520 -19.35 -6.21 -14.31
C HIS A 520 -18.05 -5.45 -14.70
N GLY A 521 -17.64 -5.54 -15.96
CA GLY A 521 -16.28 -5.22 -16.40
C GLY A 521 -15.25 -6.26 -15.97
N GLN A 522 -14.01 -6.06 -16.42
CA GLN A 522 -12.89 -6.99 -16.31
C GLN A 522 -11.56 -6.23 -16.43
N GLU A 523 -10.45 -6.90 -16.12
CA GLU A 523 -9.08 -6.40 -16.30
C GLU A 523 -8.84 -4.94 -15.86
N ILE A 524 -9.36 -4.53 -14.70
CA ILE A 524 -8.92 -3.31 -14.00
C ILE A 524 -7.68 -3.62 -13.15
N GLN A 525 -6.71 -2.70 -13.06
CA GLN A 525 -5.53 -2.84 -12.21
C GLN A 525 -5.87 -2.70 -10.72
N GLU A 526 -5.98 -1.47 -10.23
CA GLU A 526 -6.53 -1.05 -8.93
C GLU A 526 -6.64 0.47 -8.91
N GLY A 527 -7.31 1.03 -7.90
CA GLY A 527 -7.74 2.43 -7.90
C GLY A 527 -9.00 2.58 -8.76
N LEU A 528 -10.01 3.22 -8.19
CA LEU A 528 -11.19 3.69 -8.92
C LEU A 528 -11.31 5.19 -8.64
N THR A 529 -11.68 5.94 -9.66
CA THR A 529 -11.96 7.37 -9.55
C THR A 529 -13.43 7.59 -9.82
N ALA A 530 -14.16 8.11 -8.84
CA ALA A 530 -15.61 8.34 -8.94
C ALA A 530 -15.89 9.84 -8.80
N VAL A 531 -16.68 10.39 -9.71
CA VAL A 531 -17.02 11.82 -9.79
C VAL A 531 -18.50 12.00 -10.14
N LEU A 532 -19.01 13.21 -9.99
CA LEU A 532 -20.27 13.63 -10.60
C LEU A 532 -19.98 14.50 -11.81
N ASP A 533 -20.81 14.43 -12.85
CA ASP A 533 -20.83 15.44 -13.90
C ASP A 533 -21.68 16.67 -13.51
N LYS A 534 -21.74 17.68 -14.39
CA LYS A 534 -22.54 18.90 -14.18
C LYS A 534 -24.05 18.64 -13.99
N ASP A 535 -24.56 17.54 -14.53
CA ASP A 535 -25.98 17.15 -14.46
C ASP A 535 -26.25 16.19 -13.28
N HIS A 536 -25.22 15.92 -12.46
CA HIS A 536 -25.21 15.05 -11.29
C HIS A 536 -25.33 13.55 -11.59
N ARG A 537 -24.98 13.12 -12.82
CA ARG A 537 -24.76 11.70 -13.15
C ARG A 537 -23.48 11.22 -12.45
N VAL A 538 -23.50 10.01 -11.89
CA VAL A 538 -22.34 9.36 -11.29
C VAL A 538 -21.48 8.69 -12.35
N HIS A 539 -20.24 9.17 -12.53
CA HIS A 539 -19.24 8.52 -13.37
C HIS A 539 -18.19 7.80 -12.51
N VAL A 540 -17.74 6.63 -12.96
CA VAL A 540 -16.67 5.83 -12.34
C VAL A 540 -15.68 5.39 -13.40
N PHE A 541 -14.39 5.55 -13.11
CA PHE A 541 -13.28 5.20 -13.98
C PHE A 541 -12.34 4.19 -13.30
N GLY A 542 -11.79 3.27 -14.09
CA GLY A 542 -10.78 2.30 -13.64
C GLY A 542 -9.78 2.01 -14.75
N ILE A 543 -8.50 1.94 -14.41
CA ILE A 543 -7.44 1.67 -15.39
C ILE A 543 -7.47 0.22 -15.88
N GLY A 544 -7.75 0.03 -17.16
CA GLY A 544 -7.55 -1.23 -17.87
C GLY A 544 -6.19 -1.27 -18.54
N ARG A 545 -5.83 -2.44 -19.10
CA ARG A 545 -4.55 -2.63 -19.80
C ARG A 545 -4.45 -1.76 -21.06
N ASP A 546 -5.52 -1.77 -21.84
CA ASP A 546 -5.52 -1.26 -23.21
C ASP A 546 -6.28 0.09 -23.33
N THR A 547 -7.08 0.46 -22.33
CA THR A 547 -7.83 1.72 -22.25
C THR A 547 -8.35 1.98 -20.82
N VAL A 548 -8.96 3.14 -20.58
CA VAL A 548 -9.67 3.44 -19.32
C VAL A 548 -11.10 2.90 -19.37
N HIS A 549 -11.44 2.02 -18.43
CA HIS A 549 -12.80 1.49 -18.29
C HIS A 549 -13.70 2.50 -17.57
N HIS A 550 -14.96 2.58 -18.01
CA HIS A 550 -15.91 3.59 -17.56
C HIS A 550 -17.29 2.97 -17.24
N TRP A 551 -17.92 3.48 -16.18
CA TRP A 551 -19.30 3.22 -15.82
C TRP A 551 -20.00 4.55 -15.54
N SER A 552 -21.23 4.73 -16.02
CA SER A 552 -22.05 5.91 -15.67
C SER A 552 -23.54 5.56 -15.62
N GLN A 553 -24.36 6.58 -15.34
CA GLN A 553 -25.81 6.55 -15.37
C GLN A 553 -26.32 7.19 -16.66
N GLU A 554 -27.38 6.68 -17.28
CA GLU A 554 -27.98 7.31 -18.48
C GLU A 554 -28.56 8.70 -18.17
N ALA A 555 -29.07 8.87 -16.95
CA ALA A 555 -29.58 10.11 -16.39
C ALA A 555 -29.40 10.04 -14.86
N PRO A 556 -29.56 11.15 -14.13
CA PRO A 556 -29.57 11.12 -12.68
C PRO A 556 -30.56 10.08 -12.12
N ASP A 557 -30.19 9.55 -10.98
CA ASP A 557 -30.89 8.52 -10.22
C ASP A 557 -30.99 7.12 -10.83
N LYS A 558 -30.60 6.92 -12.10
CA LYS A 558 -30.62 5.61 -12.77
C LYS A 558 -29.53 4.67 -12.25
N PRO A 559 -29.59 3.35 -12.52
CA PRO A 559 -28.49 2.44 -12.21
C PRO A 559 -27.19 2.88 -12.88
N VAL A 560 -26.07 2.77 -12.17
CA VAL A 560 -24.73 2.87 -12.75
C VAL A 560 -24.44 1.60 -13.54
N SER A 561 -24.00 1.71 -14.78
CA SER A 561 -23.75 0.56 -15.69
C SER A 561 -22.48 0.76 -16.51
N PHE A 562 -21.92 -0.33 -17.05
CA PHE A 562 -20.68 -0.28 -17.83
C PHE A 562 -20.90 0.39 -19.19
N MET A 563 -20.21 1.50 -19.43
CA MET A 563 -20.38 2.39 -20.58
C MET A 563 -19.00 2.67 -21.20
N PRO A 564 -18.44 1.72 -21.98
CA PRO A 564 -17.06 1.82 -22.47
C PRO A 564 -16.87 3.01 -23.41
N LEU A 565 -15.85 3.81 -23.13
CA LEU A 565 -15.43 4.94 -23.95
C LEU A 565 -14.63 4.47 -25.17
N LYS A 566 -14.60 5.30 -26.22
CA LYS A 566 -13.83 5.06 -27.46
C LYS A 566 -12.69 6.08 -27.55
N GLY A 567 -11.62 5.73 -28.26
CA GLY A 567 -10.52 6.66 -28.57
C GLY A 567 -9.53 6.96 -27.44
N LEU A 568 -9.81 6.57 -26.19
CA LEU A 568 -8.86 6.70 -25.07
C LEU A 568 -7.69 5.71 -25.21
N PRO A 569 -6.43 6.18 -25.28
CA PRO A 569 -5.25 5.31 -25.27
C PRO A 569 -5.10 4.53 -23.95
N GLY A 570 -4.31 3.46 -23.99
CA GLY A 570 -3.95 2.68 -22.80
C GLY A 570 -3.27 3.56 -21.73
N PRO A 571 -3.67 3.46 -20.45
CA PRO A 571 -3.01 4.18 -19.35
C PRO A 571 -1.69 3.50 -18.95
N GLY A 572 -0.76 4.27 -18.39
CA GLY A 572 0.56 3.79 -17.96
C GLY A 572 0.54 2.84 -16.75
N GLY A 573 -0.53 2.84 -15.94
CA GLY A 573 -0.72 1.96 -14.77
C GLY A 573 -0.94 2.68 -13.43
N ASP A 574 -0.87 4.01 -13.40
CA ASP A 574 -1.31 4.83 -12.26
C ASP A 574 -2.81 5.17 -12.35
N PRO A 575 -3.54 5.30 -11.22
CA PRO A 575 -4.95 5.69 -11.23
C PRO A 575 -5.20 7.03 -11.94
N VAL A 576 -6.24 7.05 -12.79
CA VAL A 576 -6.66 8.22 -13.58
C VAL A 576 -7.21 9.31 -12.66
N ALA A 577 -6.69 10.53 -12.78
CA ALA A 577 -7.36 11.69 -12.19
C ALA A 577 -8.58 12.08 -13.02
N ALA A 578 -9.65 12.55 -12.38
CA ALA A 578 -10.83 13.05 -13.08
C ALA A 578 -11.41 14.25 -12.32
N GLY A 579 -11.91 15.23 -13.06
CA GLY A 579 -12.60 16.41 -12.53
C GLY A 579 -13.52 17.02 -13.57
N LEU A 580 -14.25 18.07 -13.20
CA LEU A 580 -15.00 18.88 -14.15
C LEU A 580 -14.07 19.86 -14.87
N GLY A 581 -14.23 20.02 -16.18
CA GLY A 581 -13.77 21.20 -16.90
C GLY A 581 -14.68 22.41 -16.64
N PRO A 582 -14.29 23.63 -17.02
CA PRO A 582 -15.04 24.86 -16.76
C PRO A 582 -16.37 24.98 -17.54
N ASP A 583 -16.55 24.16 -18.58
CA ASP A 583 -17.84 23.98 -19.28
C ASP A 583 -18.70 22.84 -18.71
N GLY A 584 -18.25 22.18 -17.64
CA GLY A 584 -18.96 21.12 -16.94
C GLY A 584 -18.89 19.74 -17.60
N ALA A 585 -18.11 19.56 -18.67
CA ALA A 585 -17.65 18.25 -19.13
C ALA A 585 -16.80 17.53 -18.07
N VAL A 586 -16.81 16.20 -18.07
CA VAL A 586 -15.86 15.41 -17.25
C VAL A 586 -14.54 15.30 -18.02
N THR A 587 -13.43 15.68 -17.40
CA THR A 587 -12.09 15.58 -17.99
C THR A 587 -11.24 14.61 -17.19
N LEU A 588 -10.71 13.61 -17.87
CA LEU A 588 -9.74 12.65 -17.34
C LEU A 588 -8.32 13.18 -17.55
N VAL A 589 -7.40 12.89 -16.64
CA VAL A 589 -5.98 13.24 -16.79
C VAL A 589 -5.11 12.06 -16.36
N TYR A 590 -4.30 11.55 -17.28
CA TYR A 590 -3.42 10.41 -17.04
C TYR A 590 -2.22 10.39 -17.99
N ARG A 591 -1.22 9.58 -17.66
CA ARG A 591 -0.05 9.29 -18.51
C ARG A 591 -0.30 8.02 -19.30
N VAL A 592 0.10 8.01 -20.57
CA VAL A 592 0.27 6.78 -21.36
C VAL A 592 1.57 6.06 -20.92
N PRO A 593 1.84 4.80 -21.32
CA PRO A 593 3.00 4.06 -20.84
C PRO A 593 4.33 4.74 -21.19
N GLU A 594 5.29 4.68 -20.25
CA GLU A 594 6.63 5.27 -20.31
C GLU A 594 6.68 6.82 -20.51
N ALA A 595 5.53 7.51 -20.53
CA ALA A 595 5.45 8.96 -20.75
C ALA A 595 5.63 9.80 -19.47
N ALA A 596 6.40 10.88 -19.58
CA ALA A 596 6.60 11.86 -18.50
C ALA A 596 5.41 12.83 -18.33
N GLU A 597 4.87 13.31 -19.46
CA GLU A 597 3.79 14.30 -19.49
C GLU A 597 2.43 13.59 -19.58
N PRO A 598 1.44 13.97 -18.76
CA PRO A 598 0.08 13.48 -18.91
C PRO A 598 -0.67 14.23 -20.02
N VAL A 599 -1.74 13.60 -20.48
CA VAL A 599 -2.72 14.17 -21.42
C VAL A 599 -4.04 14.32 -20.69
N SER A 600 -4.72 15.46 -20.90
CA SER A 600 -6.11 15.64 -20.50
C SER A 600 -7.04 15.18 -21.61
N TYR A 601 -8.08 14.43 -21.27
CA TYR A 601 -9.08 13.88 -22.19
C TYR A 601 -10.47 14.33 -21.71
N ARG A 602 -11.06 15.29 -22.42
CA ARG A 602 -12.37 15.85 -22.12
C ARG A 602 -13.46 14.98 -22.75
N LEU A 603 -14.44 14.59 -21.95
CA LEU A 603 -15.61 13.80 -22.35
C LEU A 603 -16.80 14.75 -22.54
N ALA A 604 -17.23 14.93 -23.79
CA ALA A 604 -18.33 15.81 -24.14
C ALA A 604 -19.51 15.02 -24.73
N ALA A 605 -20.71 15.20 -24.17
CA ALA A 605 -21.91 14.51 -24.64
C ALA A 605 -22.20 14.82 -26.11
N SER A 606 -22.27 13.77 -26.94
CA SER A 606 -22.61 13.86 -28.35
C SER A 606 -24.12 13.83 -28.59
N GLY A 607 -24.56 14.29 -29.76
CA GLY A 607 -25.97 14.32 -30.14
C GLY A 607 -26.65 12.95 -30.30
N ASP A 608 -25.91 11.84 -30.23
CA ASP A 608 -26.42 10.46 -30.25
C ASP A 608 -26.45 9.79 -28.87
N GLY A 609 -26.10 10.52 -27.80
CA GLY A 609 -26.08 9.99 -26.43
C GLY A 609 -24.84 9.19 -26.07
N THR A 610 -23.75 9.33 -26.85
CA THR A 610 -22.41 8.85 -26.48
C THR A 610 -21.55 10.00 -25.94
N GLU A 611 -20.27 9.76 -25.67
CA GLU A 611 -19.31 10.77 -25.19
C GLU A 611 -18.20 10.90 -26.24
N GLU A 612 -18.06 12.08 -26.84
CA GLU A 612 -16.95 12.44 -27.72
C GLU A 612 -15.71 12.81 -26.90
N VAL A 613 -14.53 12.41 -27.36
CA VAL A 613 -13.26 12.56 -26.63
C VAL A 613 -12.33 13.51 -27.37
N SER A 614 -11.99 14.64 -26.75
CA SER A 614 -10.93 15.53 -27.22
C SER A 614 -9.74 15.55 -26.24
N ALA A 615 -8.52 15.69 -26.77
CA ALA A 615 -7.29 15.54 -26.01
C ALA A 615 -6.42 16.80 -26.05
N SER A 616 -5.76 17.13 -24.93
CA SER A 616 -4.76 18.21 -24.83
C SER A 616 -3.54 17.77 -24.00
N GLY A 617 -2.34 18.12 -24.44
CA GLY A 617 -1.09 17.76 -23.77
C GLY A 617 -0.74 18.73 -22.63
N LEU A 618 -0.45 18.21 -21.43
CA LEU A 618 0.00 19.05 -20.31
C LEU A 618 1.52 19.25 -20.37
N HIS A 619 1.95 20.00 -21.38
CA HIS A 619 3.36 20.24 -21.68
C HIS A 619 4.09 20.95 -20.53
N GLY A 620 5.33 20.50 -20.28
CA GLY A 620 6.11 20.89 -19.11
C GLY A 620 5.76 20.14 -17.82
N PHE A 621 4.61 19.46 -17.73
CA PHE A 621 4.16 18.74 -16.52
C PHE A 621 4.81 17.35 -16.38
N SER A 622 6.12 17.28 -16.66
CA SER A 622 6.92 16.06 -16.66
C SER A 622 7.08 15.48 -15.24
N GLY A 623 6.75 14.20 -15.07
CA GLY A 623 6.80 13.51 -13.78
C GLY A 623 6.33 12.07 -13.87
N TYR A 624 6.00 11.47 -12.73
CA TYR A 624 5.59 10.07 -12.63
C TYR A 624 4.58 9.86 -11.49
N GLY A 625 3.97 8.69 -11.43
CA GLY A 625 3.04 8.33 -10.36
C GLY A 625 1.65 8.96 -10.45
N PRO A 626 0.78 8.72 -9.46
CA PRO A 626 -0.61 9.16 -9.46
C PRO A 626 -0.79 10.68 -9.54
N LEU A 627 -1.92 11.08 -10.13
CA LEU A 627 -2.36 12.46 -10.27
C LEU A 627 -3.62 12.71 -9.46
N ALA A 628 -3.89 13.98 -9.14
CA ALA A 628 -5.17 14.45 -8.65
C ALA A 628 -5.65 15.62 -9.52
N ALA A 629 -6.96 15.76 -9.71
CA ALA A 629 -7.56 16.85 -10.47
C ALA A 629 -8.79 17.38 -9.73
N ALA A 630 -9.01 18.70 -9.77
CA ALA A 630 -10.18 19.34 -9.18
C ALA A 630 -10.54 20.63 -9.94
N LEU A 631 -11.83 20.92 -10.05
CA LEU A 631 -12.31 22.22 -10.52
C LEU A 631 -12.07 23.26 -9.42
N LEU A 632 -11.38 24.35 -9.76
CA LEU A 632 -11.21 25.54 -8.93
C LEU A 632 -12.07 26.68 -9.49
N PRO A 633 -13.07 27.17 -8.74
CA PRO A 633 -13.75 28.40 -9.09
C PRO A 633 -12.79 29.59 -8.96
N GLN A 634 -12.60 30.35 -10.05
CA GLN A 634 -11.78 31.58 -10.03
C GLN A 634 -12.60 32.82 -10.43
N ARG A 635 -12.04 34.01 -10.22
CA ARG A 635 -12.66 35.28 -10.63
C ARG A 635 -12.56 35.51 -12.14
N GLY A 636 -13.46 34.88 -12.90
CA GLY A 636 -13.70 35.19 -14.32
C GLY A 636 -14.03 33.96 -15.17
N LYS A 637 -13.32 32.87 -14.92
CA LYS A 637 -13.54 31.54 -15.50
C LYS A 637 -13.04 30.51 -14.48
N ASP A 638 -13.74 29.39 -14.30
CA ASP A 638 -13.22 28.28 -13.51
C ASP A 638 -12.04 27.60 -14.23
N ALA A 639 -11.24 26.83 -13.48
CA ALA A 639 -10.04 26.15 -13.98
C ALA A 639 -9.97 24.70 -13.52
N LEU A 640 -9.50 23.79 -14.39
CA LEU A 640 -9.25 22.39 -14.01
C LEU A 640 -7.81 22.26 -13.52
N MET A 641 -7.64 22.28 -12.21
CA MET A 641 -6.32 22.24 -11.58
C MET A 641 -5.85 20.80 -11.43
N VAL A 642 -4.65 20.49 -11.97
CA VAL A 642 -4.02 19.17 -11.94
C VAL A 642 -2.79 19.22 -11.04
N LEU A 643 -2.79 18.38 -10.01
CA LEU A 643 -1.72 18.18 -9.04
C LEU A 643 -1.01 16.85 -9.32
N GLY A 644 0.32 16.87 -9.30
CA GLY A 644 1.12 15.68 -9.60
C GLY A 644 2.54 15.78 -9.07
N ARG A 645 3.22 14.63 -9.01
CA ARG A 645 4.64 14.56 -8.65
C ARG A 645 5.51 14.94 -9.86
N ALA A 646 6.59 15.69 -9.64
CA ALA A 646 7.63 16.00 -10.63
C ALA A 646 8.71 14.92 -10.63
N MET A 647 9.62 14.95 -11.62
CA MET A 647 10.70 13.96 -11.75
C MET A 647 11.58 13.84 -10.49
N ASP A 648 11.87 14.95 -9.81
CA ASP A 648 12.68 14.97 -8.58
C ASP A 648 11.90 14.56 -7.31
N GLY A 649 10.61 14.24 -7.44
CA GLY A 649 9.72 13.86 -6.35
C GLY A 649 8.94 15.01 -5.70
N ARG A 650 9.25 16.29 -6.00
CA ARG A 650 8.49 17.45 -5.47
C ARG A 650 7.11 17.54 -6.11
N MET A 651 6.20 18.26 -5.46
CA MET A 651 4.89 18.55 -6.05
C MET A 651 4.96 19.62 -7.15
N GLN A 652 4.12 19.46 -8.16
CA GLN A 652 3.86 20.43 -9.20
C GLN A 652 2.35 20.53 -9.48
N LEU A 653 1.93 21.69 -9.97
CA LEU A 653 0.54 22.04 -10.23
C LEU A 653 0.41 22.84 -11.53
N VAL A 654 -0.62 22.55 -12.34
CA VAL A 654 -0.95 23.31 -13.56
C VAL A 654 -2.49 23.44 -13.72
N ASP A 655 -2.95 24.49 -14.40
CA ASP A 655 -4.31 24.53 -14.97
C ASP A 655 -4.29 23.83 -16.33
N ALA A 656 -5.06 22.75 -16.45
CA ALA A 656 -5.09 21.87 -17.62
C ALA A 656 -5.58 22.52 -18.92
N GLU A 657 -6.17 23.72 -18.86
CA GLU A 657 -6.64 24.47 -20.03
C GLU A 657 -5.82 25.74 -20.31
N SER A 658 -4.96 26.15 -19.39
CA SER A 658 -4.21 27.42 -19.49
C SER A 658 -3.11 27.44 -20.55
N GLY A 659 -2.52 26.27 -20.85
CA GLY A 659 -1.24 26.18 -21.59
C GLY A 659 -0.04 26.80 -20.85
N GLY A 660 -0.20 27.17 -19.57
CA GLY A 660 0.83 27.82 -18.76
C GLY A 660 1.83 26.85 -18.13
N SER A 661 3.02 27.37 -17.79
CA SER A 661 4.07 26.59 -17.13
C SER A 661 3.63 26.08 -15.75
N PRO A 662 3.93 24.82 -15.38
CA PRO A 662 3.61 24.28 -14.06
C PRO A 662 4.31 25.04 -12.92
N VAL A 663 3.57 25.32 -11.85
CA VAL A 663 4.13 25.83 -10.59
C VAL A 663 4.71 24.64 -9.81
N GLN A 664 6.00 24.69 -9.47
CA GLN A 664 6.64 23.68 -8.62
C GLN A 664 6.68 24.13 -7.15
N ALA A 665 6.52 23.18 -6.24
CA ALA A 665 6.62 23.39 -4.81
C ALA A 665 8.09 23.41 -4.34
N GLY A 666 8.35 24.08 -3.20
CA GLY A 666 9.65 24.04 -2.53
C GLY A 666 10.01 22.65 -1.96
N GLY A 667 11.29 22.46 -1.60
CA GLY A 667 11.82 21.15 -1.16
C GLY A 667 11.13 20.50 0.04
N SER A 668 10.43 21.28 0.88
CA SER A 668 9.65 20.76 2.01
C SER A 668 8.39 19.98 1.61
N TYR A 669 7.98 20.03 0.35
CA TYR A 669 6.74 19.43 -0.16
C TYR A 669 7.00 18.15 -0.98
N LEU A 670 7.69 17.20 -0.34
CA LEU A 670 7.83 15.82 -0.81
C LEU A 670 6.74 14.97 -0.13
N PRO A 671 5.77 14.38 -0.87
CA PRO A 671 4.70 13.57 -0.28
C PRO A 671 5.18 12.15 0.06
N VAL A 672 4.68 11.60 1.16
CA VAL A 672 4.51 10.15 1.31
C VAL A 672 3.20 9.75 0.64
N GLY A 673 3.26 8.89 -0.37
CA GLY A 673 2.08 8.47 -1.13
C GLY A 673 1.54 9.52 -2.10
N THR A 674 0.22 9.62 -2.23
CA THR A 674 -0.49 10.54 -3.15
C THR A 674 -1.15 11.67 -2.35
N PRO A 675 -0.81 12.95 -2.56
CA PRO A 675 -1.51 14.06 -1.93
C PRO A 675 -2.88 14.32 -2.57
N SER A 676 -3.75 15.02 -1.85
CA SER A 676 -5.03 15.51 -2.38
C SER A 676 -5.00 17.00 -2.69
N LEU A 677 -5.96 17.44 -3.51
CA LEU A 677 -6.18 18.83 -3.91
C LEU A 677 -7.53 19.30 -3.35
N SER A 678 -7.58 20.48 -2.75
CA SER A 678 -8.75 21.03 -2.07
C SER A 678 -8.79 22.56 -2.14
N VAL A 679 -9.86 23.18 -1.65
CA VAL A 679 -10.10 24.63 -1.67
C VAL A 679 -10.54 25.09 -0.28
N ASP A 680 -9.88 26.13 0.25
CA ASP A 680 -10.13 26.64 1.61
C ASP A 680 -11.17 27.78 1.69
N ALA A 681 -11.38 28.31 2.91
CA ALA A 681 -12.27 29.45 3.21
C ALA A 681 -12.18 30.64 2.25
N ALA A 682 -10.99 30.95 1.73
CA ALA A 682 -10.74 32.12 0.90
C ALA A 682 -10.95 31.82 -0.60
N HIS A 683 -11.50 30.64 -0.92
CA HIS A 683 -11.47 30.04 -2.26
C HIS A 683 -10.05 29.87 -2.82
N GLN A 684 -9.04 29.78 -1.94
CA GLN A 684 -7.67 29.51 -2.37
C GLN A 684 -7.44 28.00 -2.50
N LEU A 685 -6.79 27.63 -3.59
CA LEU A 685 -6.38 26.26 -3.86
C LEU A 685 -5.28 25.82 -2.89
N CYS A 686 -5.39 24.60 -2.39
CA CYS A 686 -4.37 23.99 -1.54
C CYS A 686 -4.15 22.52 -1.90
N ALA A 687 -2.88 22.11 -1.94
CA ALA A 687 -2.50 20.72 -1.95
C ALA A 687 -2.20 20.27 -0.52
N VAL A 688 -2.67 19.08 -0.15
CA VAL A 688 -2.43 18.48 1.17
C VAL A 688 -1.84 17.09 0.99
N GLY A 689 -0.62 16.90 1.47
CA GLY A 689 0.09 15.62 1.43
C GLY A 689 0.65 15.23 2.79
N MET A 690 1.00 13.96 2.96
CA MET A 690 1.66 13.47 4.16
C MET A 690 3.17 13.79 4.14
N GLY A 691 3.69 14.31 5.24
CA GLY A 691 5.12 14.46 5.50
C GLY A 691 5.76 13.16 5.99
N MET A 692 7.09 13.07 5.88
CA MET A 692 7.85 11.89 6.27
C MET A 692 7.90 11.68 7.80
N ASP A 693 7.46 12.65 8.60
CA ASP A 693 7.26 12.59 10.05
C ASP A 693 5.88 12.03 10.46
N ALA A 694 5.06 11.64 9.48
CA ALA A 694 3.66 11.29 9.63
C ALA A 694 2.79 12.46 10.18
N THR A 695 3.05 13.69 9.75
CA THR A 695 2.15 14.85 9.86
C THR A 695 1.83 15.39 8.46
N PRO A 696 0.58 15.77 8.14
CA PRO A 696 0.27 16.39 6.87
C PRO A 696 0.84 17.81 6.77
N TRP A 697 1.20 18.23 5.56
CA TRP A 697 1.54 19.61 5.21
C TRP A 697 0.43 20.24 4.37
N ILE A 698 0.41 21.57 4.27
CA ILE A 698 -0.46 22.32 3.35
C ILE A 698 0.44 23.16 2.44
N TRP A 699 0.35 22.94 1.12
CA TRP A 699 0.94 23.82 0.13
C TRP A 699 -0.16 24.67 -0.51
N ARG A 700 -0.09 25.98 -0.31
CA ARG A 700 -0.84 26.96 -1.10
C ARG A 700 0.10 27.49 -2.19
N PRO A 701 -0.15 27.26 -3.48
CA PRO A 701 0.55 27.96 -4.54
C PRO A 701 0.28 29.46 -4.43
N ALA A 702 1.22 30.30 -4.84
CA ALA A 702 0.88 31.69 -5.16
C ALA A 702 -0.09 31.69 -6.34
N ALA A 703 -1.03 32.65 -6.37
CA ALA A 703 -1.73 32.96 -7.61
C ALA A 703 -0.70 33.45 -8.64
N ALA A 704 -0.80 32.91 -9.86
CA ALA A 704 0.04 33.29 -11.00
C ALA A 704 -0.42 34.62 -11.62
#